data_AF-A0A9E1N0G8-F1
#
_entry.id   AF-A0A9E1N0G8-F1
#
_cell.length_a   1.000
_cell.length_b   1.000
_cell.length_c   1.000
_cell.angle_alpha   90.00
_cell.angle_beta   90.00
_cell.angle_gamma   90.00
#
_symmetry.space_group_name_H-M   'P 1'
#
loop_
_entity.id
_entity.type
_entity.pdbx_description
1 polymer ?
#
loop_
_entity_poly.entity_id
_entity_poly.type
_entity_poly.pdbx_seq_one_letter_code
_entity_poly.pdbx_strand_id
1 'polypeptide(L)'
;MNRTLAIAVPTAFLLASSACTWIGPKYKATAIDTLDEDGDGCSKSEDCDDENPNECGNFTEIPYDGWDNDCDNGEVVDVDGDGYPGITKAQWEENNSATDEVWPLGVSEDEVDCRDVRPEDLEAFAFVPIDPSDTGLIDTDVLNDTDANYEPVTHDNAADINPGTTTDAPYDGIDQDCSANNDFDVDGDGYLFAQGTILTETNTAIEDAFAAYQAEWGYTFSAPEFIGYGDCDDDASDVNPAVLPETDIWYDGTDQDCALNNDFDQDLDGYLPDGYETEYNTFVAKYYGKAGPPWTVHDGVDCLDIDDPNWPDVAAADINPGASETFYDGVDQDCLGDNDFDQDGDGFRLDGDGNLYETYEIDWIYTNIPTTSTGDCDDEDSTVTPAALEHFGDLVDQDCDGHNDTTPFGFGDMMWDAPRNVVIGGNDGRYMLTTSADLLLQGTSSLDKIGITFFFETADAGHQAHHSGQTIWQGASTPSPLGHEVAMLASGDTFYAATSYFASTGPANTLIVKKMDFNTINKTYSQALAFRGFNVADEAYNGLDLQADSNADYWAFACGDSIAHFVTASSSSGTFSRTSSGYDTIVGGSDCFLDVTDTSDSIALATVCDQSNGCISYDVNAEEESVTVSAEQPWEDEEFATTLTRGDLLLAPYLDQGLLIHDHLNDVDYELLSDEKVIYADYAAYGPDSYVAAIIEDADDSELHVLLLWGTLGDTLDEVEFPVYRGFDTLGSPITDLDPETCSVFVDKDRIMLAITGSETAQTPEEDGVGWVFLSH
;
A
#
# COMPACT_ATOMS: atom_id res chain seq x y z
N MET A 1 68.42 -8.80 60.51
CA MET A 1 69.65 -9.50 60.97
C MET A 1 70.06 -10.39 59.82
N ASN A 2 71.29 -10.51 59.34
CA ASN A 2 72.61 -10.03 59.72
C ASN A 2 73.50 -10.34 58.49
N ARG A 3 74.24 -9.38 57.97
CA ARG A 3 75.71 -9.28 58.08
C ARG A 3 76.55 -10.26 57.23
N THR A 4 77.29 -9.65 56.29
CA THR A 4 78.77 -9.59 56.22
C THR A 4 79.53 -10.93 56.13
N LEU A 5 80.49 -11.05 55.19
CA LEU A 5 81.94 -10.89 55.45
C LEU A 5 82.82 -11.55 54.37
N ALA A 6 83.73 -10.75 53.81
CA ALA A 6 84.87 -11.13 52.99
C ALA A 6 85.95 -11.87 53.80
N ILE A 7 86.67 -12.82 53.19
CA ILE A 7 87.99 -13.26 53.66
C ILE A 7 88.92 -13.53 52.47
N ALA A 8 89.97 -12.72 52.39
CA ALA A 8 91.19 -12.94 51.62
C ALA A 8 92.25 -13.63 52.51
N VAL A 9 93.01 -14.60 52.00
CA VAL A 9 94.32 -15.01 52.56
C VAL A 9 95.22 -15.57 51.42
N PRO A 10 96.56 -15.37 51.46
CA PRO A 10 97.41 -15.21 50.28
C PRO A 10 98.39 -16.36 50.01
N THR A 11 98.95 -16.26 48.80
CA THR A 11 100.24 -16.71 48.24
C THR A 11 101.27 -17.35 49.20
N ALA A 12 101.72 -18.56 48.84
CA ALA A 12 103.00 -19.13 49.24
C ALA A 12 103.76 -19.65 48.01
N PHE A 13 104.82 -18.91 47.67
CA PHE A 13 105.78 -19.13 46.59
C PHE A 13 106.65 -20.36 46.91
N LEU A 14 106.62 -21.39 46.07
CA LEU A 14 107.52 -22.56 46.14
C LEU A 14 108.24 -22.71 44.79
N LEU A 15 109.48 -22.21 44.75
CA LEU A 15 110.44 -22.43 43.67
C LEU A 15 110.83 -23.92 43.64
N ALA A 16 110.26 -24.67 42.71
CA ALA A 16 110.74 -26.00 42.34
C ALA A 16 111.65 -25.90 41.11
N SER A 17 112.88 -26.38 41.28
CA SER A 17 113.94 -26.46 40.30
C SER A 17 113.56 -27.29 39.08
N SER A 18 113.81 -26.71 37.90
CA SER A 18 113.82 -27.32 36.58
C SER A 18 114.69 -28.58 36.52
N ALA A 19 114.04 -29.73 36.38
CA ALA A 19 114.66 -30.93 35.83
C ALA A 19 114.20 -31.07 34.37
N CYS A 20 114.96 -30.50 33.43
CA CYS A 20 114.78 -30.85 32.02
C CYS A 20 115.28 -32.27 31.80
N THR A 21 114.37 -33.24 31.68
CA THR A 21 114.65 -34.54 31.10
C THR A 21 114.90 -34.37 29.60
N TRP A 22 116.15 -34.58 29.17
CA TRP A 22 116.54 -34.56 27.77
C TRP A 22 115.94 -35.78 27.05
N ILE A 23 114.92 -35.56 26.21
CA ILE A 23 114.33 -36.57 25.33
C ILE A 23 115.16 -36.64 24.04
N GLY A 24 115.65 -37.83 23.69
CA GLY A 24 116.42 -38.03 22.44
C GLY A 24 115.54 -37.88 21.19
N PRO A 25 116.07 -37.45 20.03
CA PRO A 25 115.28 -37.06 18.86
C PRO A 25 114.33 -38.14 18.31
N LYS A 26 114.63 -39.43 18.54
CA LYS A 26 113.73 -40.56 18.18
C LYS A 26 112.52 -40.73 19.10
N TYR A 27 112.65 -40.33 20.37
CA TYR A 27 111.53 -40.28 21.33
C TYR A 27 110.84 -38.91 21.32
N LYS A 28 111.52 -37.87 20.84
CA LYS A 28 110.95 -36.53 20.66
C LYS A 28 109.90 -36.52 19.54
N ALA A 29 110.16 -37.19 18.42
CA ALA A 29 109.17 -37.29 17.34
C ALA A 29 107.90 -38.05 17.80
N THR A 30 108.05 -39.23 18.41
CA THR A 30 106.91 -40.05 18.87
C THR A 30 106.19 -39.51 20.12
N ALA A 31 106.83 -38.64 20.91
CA ALA A 31 106.19 -37.99 22.06
C ALA A 31 105.64 -36.59 21.74
N ILE A 32 105.93 -36.05 20.55
CA ILE A 32 105.27 -34.84 20.02
C ILE A 32 103.95 -35.24 19.36
N ASP A 33 103.93 -36.34 18.59
CA ASP A 33 102.69 -36.85 17.96
C ASP A 33 101.66 -37.42 18.98
N THR A 34 101.96 -37.43 20.28
CA THR A 34 101.04 -37.85 21.36
C THR A 34 100.96 -36.79 22.46
N LEU A 35 101.41 -35.57 22.17
CA LEU A 35 101.30 -34.44 23.07
C LEU A 35 99.92 -33.81 22.82
N ASP A 36 99.30 -33.45 23.93
CA ASP A 36 98.01 -32.78 24.07
C ASP A 36 98.39 -31.47 24.79
N GLU A 37 98.62 -30.40 24.02
CA GLU A 37 99.20 -29.15 24.53
C GLU A 37 98.17 -28.26 25.25
N ASP A 38 96.89 -28.33 24.88
CA ASP A 38 95.79 -27.54 25.45
C ASP A 38 94.90 -28.30 26.46
N GLY A 39 94.97 -29.64 26.49
CA GLY A 39 94.34 -30.50 27.48
C GLY A 39 92.94 -31.00 27.10
N ASP A 40 92.57 -30.97 25.82
CA ASP A 40 91.26 -31.37 25.30
C ASP A 40 91.09 -32.91 25.15
N GLY A 41 92.20 -33.64 25.28
CA GLY A 41 92.25 -35.10 25.20
C GLY A 41 92.70 -35.65 23.86
N CYS A 42 93.11 -34.80 22.93
CA CYS A 42 93.51 -35.14 21.57
C CYS A 42 95.01 -34.98 21.37
N SER A 43 95.55 -35.76 20.44
CA SER A 43 96.96 -35.67 20.12
C SER A 43 97.17 -34.67 19.00
N LYS A 44 98.32 -34.01 18.95
CA LYS A 44 98.78 -33.19 17.81
C LYS A 44 98.54 -33.76 16.40
N SER A 45 98.35 -35.07 16.26
CA SER A 45 98.08 -35.73 14.96
C SER A 45 96.59 -35.84 14.59
N GLU A 46 95.71 -35.63 15.55
CA GLU A 46 94.25 -35.68 15.45
C GLU A 46 93.64 -34.27 15.65
N ASP A 47 94.48 -33.26 15.87
CA ASP A 47 94.11 -31.92 16.32
C ASP A 47 94.63 -30.89 15.30
N CYS A 48 93.72 -30.02 14.85
CA CYS A 48 93.96 -29.01 13.83
C CYS A 48 94.56 -27.71 14.43
N ASP A 49 94.34 -27.43 15.72
CA ASP A 49 94.99 -26.36 16.47
C ASP A 49 95.26 -26.79 17.94
N ASP A 50 96.45 -27.37 18.16
CA ASP A 50 97.01 -27.84 19.44
C ASP A 50 97.24 -26.70 20.49
N GLU A 51 96.74 -25.49 20.24
CA GLU A 51 96.62 -24.39 21.21
C GLU A 51 95.15 -24.07 21.61
N ASN A 52 94.15 -24.68 20.97
CA ASN A 52 92.71 -24.41 21.15
C ASN A 52 91.92 -25.65 21.63
N PRO A 53 91.51 -25.70 22.91
CA PRO A 53 90.89 -26.91 23.49
C PRO A 53 89.45 -27.20 23.01
N ASN A 54 88.96 -26.46 22.02
CA ASN A 54 87.64 -26.65 21.40
C ASN A 54 87.73 -27.33 20.02
N GLU A 55 88.94 -27.67 19.54
CA GLU A 55 89.18 -28.27 18.23
C GLU A 55 89.84 -29.65 18.38
N CYS A 56 89.14 -30.72 17.99
CA CYS A 56 89.73 -32.05 17.91
C CYS A 56 89.00 -32.96 16.94
N GLY A 57 89.76 -33.75 16.18
CA GLY A 57 89.32 -34.80 15.25
C GLY A 57 88.38 -35.90 15.77
N ASN A 58 87.97 -35.88 17.03
CA ASN A 58 86.95 -36.78 17.58
C ASN A 58 85.74 -36.06 18.20
N PHE A 59 85.73 -34.73 18.16
CA PHE A 59 84.57 -33.92 18.52
C PHE A 59 83.51 -34.01 17.41
N THR A 60 82.37 -33.40 17.67
CA THR A 60 81.29 -33.22 16.70
C THR A 60 81.28 -31.75 16.35
N GLU A 61 81.12 -31.45 15.07
CA GLU A 61 81.02 -30.08 14.60
C GLU A 61 79.84 -29.34 15.23
N ILE A 62 80.10 -28.11 15.69
CA ILE A 62 79.10 -27.20 16.24
C ILE A 62 78.96 -26.05 15.25
N PRO A 63 77.91 -26.05 14.42
CA PRO A 63 77.71 -24.98 13.44
C PRO A 63 77.70 -23.59 14.09
N TYR A 64 78.23 -22.62 13.36
CA TYR A 64 78.15 -21.19 13.65
C TYR A 64 78.98 -20.72 14.85
N ASP A 65 79.81 -21.56 15.45
CA ASP A 65 80.70 -21.19 16.55
C ASP A 65 82.04 -20.61 16.06
N GLY A 66 82.34 -20.78 14.75
CA GLY A 66 83.52 -20.24 14.10
C GLY A 66 84.79 -21.07 14.29
N TRP A 67 84.70 -22.26 14.88
CA TRP A 67 85.77 -23.25 15.01
C TRP A 67 85.48 -24.47 14.10
N ASP A 68 86.52 -25.16 13.64
CA ASP A 68 86.38 -26.49 13.01
C ASP A 68 86.52 -27.51 14.15
N ASN A 69 85.45 -27.72 14.91
CA ASN A 69 85.53 -28.51 16.14
C ASN A 69 85.99 -29.94 15.86
N ASP A 70 85.59 -30.54 14.74
CA ASP A 70 85.92 -31.92 14.38
C ASP A 70 87.12 -32.08 13.43
N CYS A 71 87.78 -30.98 13.07
CA CYS A 71 88.93 -30.92 12.17
C CYS A 71 88.68 -31.58 10.79
N ASP A 72 87.42 -31.70 10.34
CA ASP A 72 87.03 -32.34 9.08
C ASP A 72 86.12 -31.46 8.21
N ASN A 73 86.73 -30.92 7.14
CA ASN A 73 86.09 -30.09 6.11
C ASN A 73 85.79 -28.65 6.54
N GLY A 74 86.31 -28.21 7.68
CA GLY A 74 86.19 -26.84 8.17
C GLY A 74 84.81 -26.56 8.76
N GLU A 75 84.70 -25.40 9.39
CA GLU A 75 83.48 -24.96 10.05
C GLU A 75 82.24 -24.94 9.11
N VAL A 76 81.13 -25.47 9.61
CA VAL A 76 79.82 -25.49 8.95
C VAL A 76 79.10 -24.17 9.22
N VAL A 77 79.21 -23.26 8.25
CA VAL A 77 78.61 -21.92 8.33
C VAL A 77 77.25 -21.79 7.66
N ASP A 78 76.77 -22.80 6.93
CA ASP A 78 75.50 -22.83 6.18
C ASP A 78 74.96 -24.28 6.24
N VAL A 79 74.12 -24.57 7.23
CA VAL A 79 73.65 -25.94 7.53
C VAL A 79 72.63 -26.42 6.50
N ASP A 80 71.77 -25.53 6.01
CA ASP A 80 70.64 -25.88 5.15
C ASP A 80 70.91 -25.75 3.64
N GLY A 81 72.01 -25.07 3.29
CA GLY A 81 72.55 -24.96 1.96
C GLY A 81 71.85 -23.94 1.07
N ASP A 82 71.21 -22.93 1.64
CA ASP A 82 70.54 -21.87 0.89
C ASP A 82 71.47 -20.75 0.40
N GLY A 83 72.71 -20.73 0.92
CA GLY A 83 73.75 -19.76 0.58
C GLY A 83 73.82 -18.55 1.52
N TYR A 84 73.04 -18.52 2.59
CA TYR A 84 73.09 -17.53 3.66
C TYR A 84 73.57 -18.21 4.94
N PRO A 85 74.66 -17.71 5.55
CA PRO A 85 75.24 -18.35 6.73
C PRO A 85 74.60 -17.88 8.05
N GLY A 86 74.73 -18.69 9.11
CA GLY A 86 74.41 -18.28 10.49
C GLY A 86 75.41 -17.31 11.13
N ILE A 87 76.59 -17.15 10.53
CA ILE A 87 77.61 -16.17 10.93
C ILE A 87 78.16 -15.39 9.75
N THR A 88 78.48 -14.13 9.97
CA THR A 88 79.23 -13.36 8.95
C THR A 88 80.64 -13.90 8.83
N LYS A 89 81.25 -13.71 7.66
CA LYS A 89 82.68 -14.04 7.46
C LYS A 89 83.60 -13.34 8.45
N ALA A 90 83.25 -12.13 8.87
CA ALA A 90 84.02 -11.41 9.87
C ALA A 90 84.00 -12.11 11.24
N GLN A 91 82.85 -12.67 11.66
CA GLN A 91 82.71 -13.43 12.91
C GLN A 91 83.45 -14.76 12.82
N TRP A 92 83.34 -15.46 11.70
CA TRP A 92 84.13 -16.68 11.43
C TRP A 92 85.65 -16.42 11.49
N GLU A 93 86.13 -15.32 10.89
CA GLU A 93 87.54 -14.92 10.94
C GLU A 93 88.03 -14.56 12.36
N GLU A 94 87.15 -14.30 13.34
CA GLU A 94 87.55 -14.04 14.74
C GLU A 94 88.01 -15.29 15.47
N ASN A 95 87.39 -16.43 15.16
CA ASN A 95 87.60 -17.71 15.84
C ASN A 95 88.45 -18.68 15.02
N ASN A 96 88.51 -18.51 13.70
CA ASN A 96 89.37 -19.30 12.83
C ASN A 96 90.85 -18.91 12.95
N SER A 97 91.59 -19.63 13.81
CA SER A 97 93.03 -19.44 14.02
C SER A 97 93.90 -20.35 13.12
N ALA A 98 93.30 -21.27 12.38
CA ALA A 98 93.99 -22.23 11.51
C ALA A 98 94.28 -21.64 10.11
N THR A 99 95.56 -21.55 9.75
CA THR A 99 96.02 -20.72 8.60
C THR A 99 95.69 -21.22 7.19
N ASP A 100 94.92 -22.30 7.03
CA ASP A 100 94.66 -22.95 5.73
C ASP A 100 93.16 -23.06 5.35
N GLU A 101 92.24 -22.61 6.21
CA GLU A 101 90.80 -22.61 5.90
C GLU A 101 90.37 -21.44 5.02
N VAL A 102 89.33 -21.68 4.20
CA VAL A 102 88.81 -20.72 3.23
C VAL A 102 87.29 -20.68 3.38
N TRP A 103 86.74 -19.48 3.52
CA TRP A 103 85.30 -19.23 3.50
C TRP A 103 84.60 -19.99 2.34
N PRO A 104 83.51 -20.71 2.59
CA PRO A 104 82.84 -21.50 1.56
C PRO A 104 82.44 -20.69 0.32
N LEU A 105 82.62 -21.29 -0.86
CA LEU A 105 82.26 -20.64 -2.12
C LEU A 105 80.75 -20.68 -2.34
N GLY A 106 80.14 -19.52 -2.56
CA GLY A 106 78.72 -19.40 -2.86
C GLY A 106 77.85 -19.04 -1.65
N VAL A 107 78.47 -18.89 -0.47
CA VAL A 107 77.84 -18.43 0.77
C VAL A 107 78.10 -16.92 0.95
N SER A 108 77.08 -16.17 1.35
CA SER A 108 77.16 -14.71 1.61
C SER A 108 78.27 -14.37 2.61
N GLU A 109 78.95 -13.23 2.44
CA GLU A 109 80.03 -12.83 3.38
C GLU A 109 79.51 -11.93 4.51
N ASP A 110 78.39 -11.24 4.30
CA ASP A 110 77.90 -10.13 5.13
C ASP A 110 76.40 -10.15 5.45
N GLU A 111 75.59 -10.93 4.75
CA GLU A 111 74.17 -11.15 5.07
C GLU A 111 74.05 -12.52 5.73
N VAL A 112 73.37 -12.59 6.88
CA VAL A 112 73.15 -13.84 7.63
C VAL A 112 71.70 -14.27 7.53
N ASP A 113 71.45 -15.56 7.64
CA ASP A 113 70.10 -16.08 7.85
C ASP A 113 69.59 -15.58 9.23
N CYS A 114 68.36 -15.08 9.27
CA CYS A 114 67.72 -14.59 10.49
C CYS A 114 67.22 -15.71 11.40
N ARG A 115 67.18 -16.96 10.93
CA ARG A 115 66.78 -18.14 11.70
C ARG A 115 67.95 -18.97 12.20
N ASP A 116 69.10 -18.88 11.56
CA ASP A 116 70.32 -19.49 12.03
C ASP A 116 70.84 -18.78 13.29
N VAL A 117 70.88 -19.49 14.42
CA VAL A 117 71.29 -18.92 15.70
C VAL A 117 72.62 -19.51 16.15
N ARG A 118 73.60 -18.65 16.46
CA ARG A 118 74.87 -19.09 17.03
C ARG A 118 74.67 -19.80 18.38
N PRO A 119 75.46 -20.83 18.70
CA PRO A 119 75.34 -21.57 19.97
C PRO A 119 75.41 -20.68 21.22
N GLU A 120 76.22 -19.62 21.23
CA GLU A 120 76.30 -18.69 22.35
C GLU A 120 75.07 -17.77 22.50
N ASP A 121 74.30 -17.59 21.42
CA ASP A 121 73.10 -16.76 21.40
C ASP A 121 71.85 -17.59 21.80
N LEU A 122 71.93 -18.92 21.81
CA LEU A 122 70.89 -19.83 22.32
C LEU A 122 70.58 -19.63 23.81
N GLU A 123 71.53 -19.12 24.62
CA GLU A 123 71.26 -18.78 26.04
C GLU A 123 70.39 -17.51 26.20
N ALA A 124 70.20 -16.72 25.13
CA ALA A 124 69.37 -15.51 25.13
C ALA A 124 67.90 -15.77 24.75
N PHE A 125 67.61 -16.84 23.99
CA PHE A 125 66.26 -17.28 23.59
C PHE A 125 65.59 -18.14 24.66
N ALA A 126 65.30 -17.53 25.81
CA ALA A 126 64.52 -18.19 26.85
C ALA A 126 63.01 -18.05 26.58
N PHE A 127 62.40 -18.87 25.71
CA PHE A 127 60.94 -18.94 25.59
C PHE A 127 60.44 -20.40 25.50
N VAL A 128 59.60 -20.81 26.46
CA VAL A 128 58.15 -21.04 26.37
C VAL A 128 57.79 -22.19 25.40
N PRO A 129 57.04 -23.22 25.82
CA PRO A 129 56.81 -24.42 25.01
C PRO A 129 55.94 -24.15 23.78
N ILE A 130 56.35 -24.69 22.62
CA ILE A 130 55.68 -24.52 21.30
C ILE A 130 54.52 -25.52 21.08
N ASP A 131 54.13 -26.36 22.06
CA ASP A 131 52.95 -27.23 21.91
C ASP A 131 52.20 -27.47 23.24
N PRO A 132 50.89 -27.15 23.35
CA PRO A 132 50.06 -27.54 24.51
C PRO A 132 49.87 -29.05 24.67
N SER A 133 50.25 -29.86 23.69
CA SER A 133 50.10 -31.32 23.69
C SER A 133 51.34 -32.07 24.17
N ASP A 134 52.50 -31.41 24.24
CA ASP A 134 53.71 -32.02 24.77
C ASP A 134 53.78 -31.88 26.29
N THR A 135 53.68 -33.02 26.97
CA THR A 135 53.79 -33.12 28.43
C THR A 135 55.13 -33.75 28.85
N GLY A 136 56.10 -33.78 27.93
CA GLY A 136 57.48 -34.17 28.19
C GLY A 136 58.21 -33.15 29.07
N LEU A 137 58.93 -33.65 30.06
CA LEU A 137 59.65 -32.83 31.03
C LEU A 137 60.76 -32.02 30.37
N ILE A 138 60.81 -30.74 30.73
CA ILE A 138 61.89 -29.78 30.46
C ILE A 138 63.25 -30.41 30.80
N ASP A 139 64.13 -30.56 29.81
CA ASP A 139 65.54 -30.84 30.05
C ASP A 139 66.31 -29.50 30.08
N THR A 140 67.14 -29.31 31.09
CA THR A 140 67.87 -28.07 31.37
C THR A 140 69.37 -28.24 31.17
N ASP A 141 69.80 -29.19 30.32
CA ASP A 141 71.22 -29.47 30.10
C ASP A 141 71.52 -29.69 28.59
N VAL A 142 71.57 -28.60 27.83
CA VAL A 142 71.85 -28.58 26.38
C VAL A 142 73.30 -29.01 26.05
N LEU A 143 74.20 -29.05 27.05
CA LEU A 143 75.64 -29.27 26.83
C LEU A 143 76.14 -30.67 27.26
N ASN A 144 75.27 -31.65 27.54
CA ASN A 144 75.73 -32.99 27.94
C ASN A 144 74.79 -34.17 27.62
N ASP A 145 73.83 -34.03 26.70
CA ASP A 145 73.05 -35.20 26.30
C ASP A 145 73.85 -36.11 25.35
N THR A 146 73.89 -37.39 25.68
CA THR A 146 74.55 -38.45 24.91
C THR A 146 73.53 -39.41 24.31
N ASP A 147 72.26 -39.02 24.22
CA ASP A 147 71.25 -39.79 23.49
C ASP A 147 71.50 -39.73 21.99
N ALA A 148 71.66 -40.90 21.38
CA ALA A 148 71.88 -41.09 19.96
C ALA A 148 70.63 -40.83 19.09
N ASN A 149 69.70 -40.01 19.59
CA ASN A 149 68.50 -39.53 18.88
C ASN A 149 68.22 -38.04 19.13
N TYR A 150 69.20 -37.28 19.65
CA TYR A 150 69.15 -35.82 19.67
C TYR A 150 69.61 -35.32 18.30
N GLU A 151 68.66 -34.90 17.46
CA GLU A 151 68.97 -34.13 16.25
C GLU A 151 69.24 -32.68 16.69
N PRO A 152 70.40 -32.08 16.36
CA PRO A 152 70.67 -30.69 16.67
C PRO A 152 69.65 -29.80 15.93
N VAL A 153 69.09 -28.83 16.65
CA VAL A 153 68.36 -27.65 16.18
C VAL A 153 67.39 -27.90 14.99
N THR A 154 66.11 -28.15 15.29
CA THR A 154 65.04 -28.14 14.25
C THR A 154 64.72 -26.74 13.70
N HIS A 155 65.52 -25.71 14.03
CA HIS A 155 65.33 -24.33 13.55
C HIS A 155 66.26 -24.00 12.37
N ASP A 156 67.44 -24.63 12.27
CA ASP A 156 68.55 -24.23 11.37
C ASP A 156 68.57 -25.04 10.05
N ASN A 157 67.39 -25.44 9.56
CA ASN A 157 67.23 -26.26 8.34
C ASN A 157 66.23 -25.65 7.34
N ALA A 158 66.03 -24.34 7.40
CA ALA A 158 64.91 -23.64 6.76
C ALA A 158 65.35 -22.81 5.56
N ALA A 159 65.77 -23.50 4.49
CA ALA A 159 66.35 -22.89 3.28
C ALA A 159 65.43 -21.92 2.50
N ASP A 160 64.18 -21.74 2.94
CA ASP A 160 63.23 -20.76 2.43
C ASP A 160 63.14 -19.46 3.26
N ILE A 161 63.85 -19.38 4.39
CA ILE A 161 63.95 -18.23 5.26
C ILE A 161 65.35 -17.65 5.13
N ASN A 162 65.50 -16.56 4.37
CA ASN A 162 66.79 -15.90 4.20
C ASN A 162 66.63 -14.52 3.53
N PRO A 163 67.63 -13.63 3.64
CA PRO A 163 67.61 -12.32 2.98
C PRO A 163 67.46 -12.35 1.45
N GLY A 164 67.67 -13.50 0.81
CA GLY A 164 67.54 -13.69 -0.63
C GLY A 164 66.13 -14.05 -1.09
N THR A 165 65.25 -14.41 -0.17
CA THR A 165 63.86 -14.72 -0.44
C THR A 165 63.13 -13.47 -0.94
N THR A 166 62.35 -13.62 -2.02
CA THR A 166 61.64 -12.49 -2.66
C THR A 166 60.15 -12.42 -2.31
N THR A 167 59.70 -13.31 -1.43
CA THR A 167 58.30 -13.48 -1.08
C THR A 167 58.21 -13.77 0.41
N ASP A 168 57.64 -12.82 1.13
CA ASP A 168 57.21 -12.97 2.51
C ASP A 168 55.68 -13.09 2.49
N ALA A 169 55.15 -14.20 2.98
CA ALA A 169 53.73 -14.53 2.92
C ALA A 169 53.03 -13.95 4.15
N PRO A 170 52.12 -12.98 3.99
CA PRO A 170 51.54 -12.29 5.13
C PRO A 170 50.72 -13.24 6.00
N TYR A 171 50.71 -12.98 7.31
CA TYR A 171 49.94 -13.67 8.36
C TYR A 171 50.35 -15.12 8.67
N ASP A 172 51.52 -15.57 8.26
CA ASP A 172 51.99 -16.91 8.63
C ASP A 172 52.94 -16.93 9.84
N GLY A 173 53.27 -15.75 10.36
CA GLY A 173 54.10 -15.54 11.54
C GLY A 173 55.59 -15.80 11.29
N ILE A 174 56.02 -15.86 10.03
CA ILE A 174 57.38 -16.17 9.64
C ILE A 174 57.90 -15.03 8.76
N ASP A 175 59.02 -14.42 9.15
CA ASP A 175 59.73 -13.44 8.32
C ASP A 175 60.64 -14.19 7.35
N GLN A 176 60.14 -14.52 6.15
CA GLN A 176 60.90 -15.35 5.20
C GLN A 176 62.03 -14.61 4.51
N ASP A 177 61.96 -13.29 4.40
CA ASP A 177 62.99 -12.48 3.74
C ASP A 177 63.92 -11.74 4.70
N CYS A 178 63.80 -12.00 6.01
CA CYS A 178 64.60 -11.41 7.08
C CYS A 178 64.59 -9.88 7.06
N SER A 179 63.54 -9.26 6.53
CA SER A 179 63.45 -7.80 6.36
C SER A 179 62.96 -7.09 7.62
N ALA A 180 62.46 -7.84 8.60
CA ALA A 180 61.79 -7.35 9.79
C ALA A 180 60.58 -6.46 9.46
N ASN A 181 59.91 -6.70 8.33
CA ASN A 181 58.62 -6.09 8.06
C ASN A 181 57.56 -6.67 9.02
N ASN A 182 56.49 -5.93 9.22
CA ASN A 182 55.40 -6.41 10.04
C ASN A 182 54.52 -7.36 9.22
N ASP A 183 54.60 -8.66 9.52
CA ASP A 183 53.86 -9.74 8.84
C ASP A 183 52.31 -9.63 8.99
N PHE A 184 51.85 -8.75 9.87
CA PHE A 184 50.43 -8.56 10.20
C PHE A 184 49.88 -7.18 9.77
N ASP A 185 50.61 -6.44 8.93
CA ASP A 185 50.28 -5.10 8.41
C ASP A 185 50.70 -5.02 6.93
N VAL A 186 49.84 -5.49 6.03
CA VAL A 186 50.20 -5.68 4.60
C VAL A 186 50.31 -4.37 3.86
N ASP A 187 49.48 -3.38 4.19
CA ASP A 187 49.49 -2.07 3.54
C ASP A 187 50.43 -1.06 4.20
N GLY A 188 50.93 -1.34 5.41
CA GLY A 188 51.94 -0.57 6.12
C GLY A 188 51.42 0.72 6.75
N ASP A 189 50.12 0.81 7.04
CA ASP A 189 49.52 1.97 7.70
C ASP A 189 49.72 1.99 9.23
N GLY A 190 50.18 0.88 9.79
CA GLY A 190 50.46 0.68 11.21
C GLY A 190 49.28 0.12 12.02
N TYR A 191 48.14 -0.18 11.42
CA TYR A 191 47.00 -0.81 12.09
C TYR A 191 46.91 -2.28 11.69
N LEU A 192 46.91 -3.17 12.67
CA LEU A 192 46.76 -4.60 12.37
C LEU A 192 45.31 -4.92 12.06
N PHE A 193 45.11 -5.71 11.00
CA PHE A 193 43.82 -6.24 10.58
C PHE A 193 43.10 -6.94 11.72
N ALA A 194 41.77 -6.85 11.77
CA ALA A 194 40.95 -7.69 12.63
C ALA A 194 40.61 -9.01 11.92
N GLN A 195 41.24 -10.13 12.30
CA GLN A 195 40.95 -11.43 11.67
C GLN A 195 39.53 -11.89 11.98
N GLY A 196 38.74 -11.95 10.91
CA GLY A 196 37.40 -12.51 10.89
C GLY A 196 36.45 -11.48 10.33
N THR A 197 35.56 -11.93 9.46
CA THR A 197 34.44 -11.17 8.88
C THR A 197 33.45 -10.63 9.94
N ILE A 198 33.83 -10.55 11.21
CA ILE A 198 32.98 -10.13 12.33
C ILE A 198 33.89 -9.47 13.39
N LEU A 199 33.82 -8.15 13.55
CA LEU A 199 34.46 -7.35 14.60
C LEU A 199 33.97 -7.66 16.04
N THR A 200 33.41 -8.84 16.28
CA THR A 200 32.86 -9.26 17.59
C THR A 200 33.57 -10.47 18.20
N GLU A 201 34.45 -11.16 17.46
CA GLU A 201 35.36 -12.13 18.05
C GLU A 201 36.61 -11.37 18.51
N THR A 202 37.01 -11.57 19.76
CA THR A 202 38.08 -10.81 20.39
C THR A 202 39.37 -10.89 19.56
N ASN A 203 39.97 -9.73 19.24
CA ASN A 203 41.29 -9.52 18.63
C ASN A 203 42.45 -10.29 19.27
N THR A 204 42.19 -11.02 20.35
CA THR A 204 43.15 -11.85 21.08
C THR A 204 43.96 -12.79 20.17
N ALA A 205 43.40 -13.32 19.08
CA ALA A 205 44.15 -14.26 18.23
C ALA A 205 45.29 -13.57 17.45
N ILE A 206 45.02 -12.40 16.85
CA ILE A 206 46.06 -11.60 16.17
C ILE A 206 46.97 -10.93 17.19
N GLU A 207 46.43 -10.42 18.30
CA GLU A 207 47.24 -9.87 19.39
C GLU A 207 48.25 -10.92 19.91
N ASP A 208 47.79 -12.16 20.11
CA ASP A 208 48.64 -13.28 20.55
C ASP A 208 49.61 -13.72 19.45
N ALA A 209 49.18 -13.78 18.18
CA ALA A 209 50.03 -14.15 17.04
C ALA A 209 51.12 -13.11 16.75
N PHE A 210 50.76 -11.82 16.76
CA PHE A 210 51.71 -10.70 16.62
C PHE A 210 52.69 -10.68 17.80
N ALA A 211 52.20 -10.87 19.04
CA ALA A 211 53.08 -10.99 20.20
C ALA A 211 54.02 -12.21 20.11
N ALA A 212 53.55 -13.32 19.55
CA ALA A 212 54.38 -14.50 19.29
C ALA A 212 55.43 -14.22 18.21
N TYR A 213 55.06 -13.58 17.10
CA TYR A 213 55.97 -13.13 16.05
C TYR A 213 57.06 -12.19 16.59
N GLN A 214 56.68 -11.19 17.37
CA GLN A 214 57.65 -10.29 18.03
C GLN A 214 58.60 -11.04 18.98
N ALA A 215 58.10 -12.06 19.69
CA ALA A 215 58.91 -12.85 20.62
C ALA A 215 59.85 -13.83 19.90
N GLU A 216 59.36 -14.47 18.83
CA GLU A 216 60.09 -15.43 18.01
C GLU A 216 61.27 -14.75 17.29
N TRP A 217 60.99 -13.63 16.61
CA TRP A 217 61.99 -12.93 15.79
C TRP A 217 62.73 -11.82 16.53
N GLY A 218 62.40 -11.58 17.80
CA GLY A 218 63.08 -10.57 18.64
C GLY A 218 62.80 -9.12 18.22
N TYR A 219 61.73 -8.87 17.47
CA TYR A 219 61.37 -7.55 16.95
C TYR A 219 60.72 -6.63 17.98
N THR A 220 60.94 -5.33 17.84
CA THR A 220 60.26 -4.29 18.60
C THR A 220 59.83 -3.18 17.64
N PHE A 221 58.59 -3.29 17.16
CA PHE A 221 58.00 -2.31 16.26
C PHE A 221 57.72 -0.99 16.97
N SER A 222 57.95 0.11 16.27
CA SER A 222 57.65 1.46 16.74
C SER A 222 56.81 2.21 15.73
N ALA A 223 55.94 3.13 16.18
CA ALA A 223 55.17 3.94 15.24
C ALA A 223 56.10 4.60 14.19
N PRO A 224 55.80 4.46 12.88
CA PRO A 224 54.51 4.07 12.32
C PRO A 224 54.26 2.56 12.13
N GLU A 225 55.26 1.69 12.27
CA GLU A 225 55.16 0.24 11.98
C GLU A 225 54.14 -0.52 12.86
N PHE A 226 53.73 0.09 13.97
CA PHE A 226 52.60 -0.35 14.78
C PHE A 226 52.03 0.85 15.55
N ILE A 227 50.79 1.20 15.24
CA ILE A 227 49.98 2.26 15.83
C ILE A 227 48.86 1.64 16.69
N GLY A 228 48.17 0.63 16.18
CA GLY A 228 47.01 0.06 16.85
C GLY A 228 46.43 -1.19 16.18
N TYR A 229 45.23 -1.55 16.61
CA TYR A 229 44.44 -2.66 16.07
C TYR A 229 43.13 -2.12 15.51
N GLY A 230 42.45 -2.92 14.70
CA GLY A 230 41.07 -2.65 14.26
C GLY A 230 40.97 -2.15 12.83
N ASP A 231 42.01 -2.35 12.03
CA ASP A 231 41.89 -2.24 10.59
C ASP A 231 40.91 -3.31 10.05
N CYS A 232 40.08 -2.89 9.11
CA CYS A 232 39.01 -3.64 8.49
C CYS A 232 39.25 -3.93 6.99
N ASP A 233 40.34 -3.43 6.40
CA ASP A 233 40.79 -3.75 5.04
C ASP A 233 42.31 -3.58 4.87
N ASP A 234 43.05 -4.64 5.18
CA ASP A 234 44.52 -4.68 5.22
C ASP A 234 45.22 -4.59 3.85
N ASP A 235 44.45 -4.51 2.75
CA ASP A 235 44.98 -4.21 1.44
C ASP A 235 44.94 -2.68 1.13
N ALA A 236 44.43 -1.85 2.04
CA ALA A 236 44.06 -0.46 1.80
C ALA A 236 44.48 0.52 2.92
N SER A 237 45.67 1.10 2.79
CA SER A 237 46.28 2.02 3.79
C SER A 237 45.49 3.30 4.14
N ASP A 238 44.40 3.58 3.43
CA ASP A 238 43.46 4.68 3.70
C ASP A 238 42.15 4.22 4.37
N VAL A 239 42.08 2.95 4.80
CA VAL A 239 40.97 2.33 5.53
C VAL A 239 41.48 1.89 6.90
N ASN A 240 41.24 2.69 7.94
CA ASN A 240 41.66 2.36 9.30
C ASN A 240 40.98 3.23 10.37
N PRO A 241 41.04 2.82 11.66
CA PRO A 241 40.45 3.59 12.77
C PRO A 241 41.00 5.00 13.01
N ALA A 242 42.05 5.44 12.31
CA ALA A 242 42.56 6.80 12.40
C ALA A 242 41.85 7.78 11.46
N VAL A 243 41.16 7.26 10.44
CA VAL A 243 40.35 8.04 9.52
C VAL A 243 39.23 8.72 10.31
N LEU A 244 38.94 9.97 9.97
CA LEU A 244 37.91 10.74 10.67
C LEU A 244 36.53 10.37 10.10
N PRO A 245 35.45 10.37 10.91
CA PRO A 245 34.12 10.05 10.40
C PRO A 245 33.66 10.97 9.26
N GLU A 246 34.11 12.22 9.21
CA GLU A 246 33.79 13.14 8.10
C GLU A 246 34.56 12.86 6.79
N THR A 247 35.55 11.97 6.83
CA THR A 247 36.31 11.53 5.65
C THR A 247 35.81 10.22 5.05
N ASP A 248 34.95 9.51 5.78
CA ASP A 248 34.15 8.41 5.27
C ASP A 248 33.20 8.93 4.17
N ILE A 249 33.20 8.25 3.02
CA ILE A 249 32.43 8.65 1.84
C ILE A 249 31.24 7.71 1.70
N TRP A 250 30.07 8.21 2.08
CA TRP A 250 28.80 7.50 1.93
C TRP A 250 28.57 6.95 0.51
N TYR A 251 27.99 5.76 0.44
CA TYR A 251 27.59 5.00 -0.75
C TYR A 251 28.72 4.57 -1.68
N ASP A 252 29.97 4.55 -1.22
CA ASP A 252 31.11 4.08 -2.03
C ASP A 252 31.47 2.59 -1.80
N GLY A 253 30.80 1.96 -0.83
CA GLY A 253 30.94 0.56 -0.44
C GLY A 253 32.13 0.28 0.47
N THR A 254 32.74 1.30 1.06
CA THR A 254 33.93 1.19 1.91
C THR A 254 33.67 1.82 3.27
N ASP A 255 33.98 1.11 4.36
CA ASP A 255 33.97 1.64 5.73
C ASP A 255 35.37 2.19 6.03
N GLN A 256 35.68 3.43 5.62
CA GLN A 256 37.06 3.94 5.65
C GLN A 256 37.57 4.17 7.08
N ASP A 257 36.70 4.41 8.06
CA ASP A 257 37.11 4.59 9.46
C ASP A 257 36.94 3.33 10.33
N CYS A 258 36.49 2.24 9.73
CA CYS A 258 36.25 0.96 10.38
C CYS A 258 35.33 1.08 11.61
N ALA A 259 34.41 2.06 11.61
CA ALA A 259 33.50 2.30 12.71
C ALA A 259 32.22 1.47 12.65
N LEU A 260 32.01 0.69 11.57
CA LEU A 260 30.81 -0.12 11.35
C LEU A 260 29.50 0.70 11.32
N ASN A 261 29.56 1.91 10.80
CA ASN A 261 28.39 2.60 10.25
C ASN A 261 27.96 1.91 8.96
N ASN A 262 26.66 1.86 8.70
CA ASN A 262 26.14 1.32 7.47
C ASN A 262 26.32 2.35 6.36
N ASP A 263 27.25 2.14 5.43
CA ASP A 263 27.59 3.07 4.33
C ASP A 263 26.41 3.47 3.41
N PHE A 264 25.28 2.74 3.51
CA PHE A 264 24.09 2.96 2.69
C PHE A 264 22.86 3.42 3.50
N ASP A 265 23.09 4.06 4.64
CA ASP A 265 22.07 4.58 5.56
C ASP A 265 22.65 5.83 6.24
N GLN A 266 22.67 6.93 5.49
CA GLN A 266 23.36 8.16 5.86
C GLN A 266 22.59 8.92 6.95
N ASP A 267 21.26 8.85 6.92
CA ASP A 267 20.39 9.53 7.89
C ASP A 267 20.09 8.69 9.15
N LEU A 268 20.44 7.40 9.15
CA LEU A 268 20.36 6.45 10.26
C LEU A 268 18.93 6.06 10.65
N ASP A 269 18.02 6.01 9.69
CA ASP A 269 16.64 5.58 9.90
C ASP A 269 16.45 4.05 9.74
N GLY A 270 17.44 3.35 9.17
CA GLY A 270 17.47 1.91 8.99
C GLY A 270 16.81 1.39 7.71
N TYR A 271 16.46 2.28 6.78
CA TYR A 271 16.00 1.96 5.44
C TYR A 271 17.14 2.11 4.42
N LEU A 272 16.94 1.49 3.25
CA LEU A 272 17.94 1.48 2.18
C LEU A 272 17.38 2.23 0.96
N PRO A 273 18.14 3.15 0.35
CA PRO A 273 17.74 3.79 -0.90
C PRO A 273 17.62 2.83 -2.08
N ASP A 274 16.76 3.15 -3.04
CA ASP A 274 16.56 2.34 -4.25
C ASP A 274 17.87 2.12 -5.04
N GLY A 275 18.13 0.87 -5.42
CA GLY A 275 19.21 0.50 -6.33
C GLY A 275 20.57 0.21 -5.68
N TYR A 276 20.67 0.20 -4.34
CA TYR A 276 21.91 -0.11 -3.61
C TYR A 276 21.92 -1.50 -2.93
N GLU A 277 20.94 -2.36 -3.20
CA GLU A 277 20.81 -3.65 -2.50
C GLU A 277 22.01 -4.57 -2.76
N THR A 278 22.58 -4.54 -3.95
CA THR A 278 23.71 -5.41 -4.32
C THR A 278 24.99 -4.95 -3.64
N GLU A 279 25.19 -3.64 -3.61
CA GLU A 279 26.31 -2.92 -3.01
C GLU A 279 26.31 -3.13 -1.50
N TYR A 280 25.18 -2.91 -0.82
CA TYR A 280 25.06 -3.22 0.61
C TYR A 280 25.32 -4.69 0.91
N ASN A 281 24.78 -5.63 0.14
CA ASN A 281 25.02 -7.05 0.41
C ASN A 281 26.52 -7.40 0.28
N THR A 282 27.24 -6.68 -0.58
CA THR A 282 28.70 -6.79 -0.73
C THR A 282 29.41 -6.17 0.47
N PHE A 283 28.99 -4.99 0.91
CA PHE A 283 29.50 -4.29 2.09
C PHE A 283 29.31 -5.10 3.37
N VAL A 284 28.09 -5.61 3.62
CA VAL A 284 27.80 -6.51 4.73
C VAL A 284 28.64 -7.76 4.67
N ALA A 285 28.80 -8.37 3.49
CA ALA A 285 29.66 -9.54 3.33
C ALA A 285 31.13 -9.26 3.69
N LYS A 286 31.61 -8.05 3.39
CA LYS A 286 32.98 -7.61 3.66
C LYS A 286 33.18 -7.27 5.15
N TYR A 287 32.36 -6.40 5.72
CA TYR A 287 32.62 -5.78 7.04
C TYR A 287 31.86 -6.44 8.21
N TYR A 288 30.67 -7.02 7.96
CA TYR A 288 29.84 -7.66 9.00
C TYR A 288 29.70 -9.19 8.82
N GLY A 289 30.27 -9.74 7.76
CA GLY A 289 30.21 -11.16 7.42
C GLY A 289 28.83 -11.58 6.94
N LYS A 290 28.10 -12.38 7.73
CA LYS A 290 26.78 -12.92 7.32
C LYS A 290 25.59 -12.31 8.07
N ALA A 291 25.82 -11.37 8.97
CA ALA A 291 24.79 -10.73 9.77
C ALA A 291 25.15 -9.26 9.99
N GLY A 292 24.90 -8.43 8.97
CA GLY A 292 24.93 -6.98 9.09
C GLY A 292 23.82 -6.44 9.99
N PRO A 293 23.84 -5.12 10.28
CA PRO A 293 22.74 -4.46 10.95
C PRO A 293 21.45 -4.75 10.19
N PRO A 294 20.37 -5.19 10.85
CA PRO A 294 19.14 -5.52 10.17
C PRO A 294 18.57 -4.24 9.55
N TRP A 295 18.51 -4.17 8.23
CA TRP A 295 17.62 -3.23 7.56
C TRP A 295 16.19 -3.78 7.56
N THR A 296 15.22 -2.90 7.43
CA THR A 296 13.84 -3.28 7.18
C THR A 296 13.58 -3.23 5.68
N VAL A 297 13.46 -4.41 5.05
CA VAL A 297 12.76 -4.49 3.77
C VAL A 297 11.28 -4.35 4.08
N HIS A 298 10.77 -3.12 4.13
CA HIS A 298 9.34 -2.86 3.96
C HIS A 298 9.01 -2.84 2.47
N ASP A 299 7.72 -2.90 2.13
CA ASP A 299 7.23 -2.98 0.74
C ASP A 299 7.45 -1.65 -0.04
N GLY A 300 8.58 -0.97 0.18
CA GLY A 300 8.96 0.32 -0.38
C GLY A 300 10.46 0.56 -0.26
N VAL A 301 10.97 1.51 -1.04
CA VAL A 301 12.37 1.97 -1.04
C VAL A 301 12.46 3.29 -0.28
N ASP A 302 13.56 3.54 0.40
CA ASP A 302 13.80 4.86 0.98
C ASP A 302 13.90 5.91 -0.13
N CYS A 303 13.05 6.93 -0.03
CA CYS A 303 12.95 8.00 -1.00
C CYS A 303 13.83 9.22 -0.68
N LEU A 304 14.35 9.36 0.56
CA LEU A 304 15.24 10.46 0.95
C LEU A 304 16.21 10.09 2.09
N ASP A 305 17.46 9.76 1.73
CA ASP A 305 18.52 9.41 2.70
C ASP A 305 19.44 10.59 3.06
N ILE A 306 19.23 11.77 2.46
CA ILE A 306 20.03 12.97 2.73
C ILE A 306 19.14 14.19 2.88
N ASP A 307 19.36 14.95 3.97
CA ASP A 307 18.62 16.18 4.24
C ASP A 307 18.61 17.12 3.03
N ASP A 308 17.43 17.41 2.48
CA ASP A 308 17.28 18.37 1.40
C ASP A 308 17.35 19.81 1.95
N PRO A 309 18.32 20.64 1.52
CA PRO A 309 18.42 22.04 1.95
C PRO A 309 17.20 22.91 1.65
N ASN A 310 16.32 22.49 0.73
CA ASN A 310 15.06 23.16 0.39
C ASN A 310 13.95 22.85 1.40
N TRP A 311 14.08 21.80 2.21
CA TRP A 311 13.08 21.31 3.16
C TRP A 311 13.65 21.27 4.61
N PRO A 312 14.08 22.41 5.17
CA PRO A 312 14.82 22.44 6.45
C PRO A 312 14.00 22.05 7.68
N ASP A 313 12.68 21.88 7.53
CA ASP A 313 11.76 21.56 8.62
C ASP A 313 11.40 20.06 8.68
N VAL A 314 11.90 19.25 7.72
CA VAL A 314 11.71 17.80 7.66
C VAL A 314 13.09 17.14 7.57
N ALA A 315 13.36 16.16 8.42
CA ALA A 315 14.62 15.42 8.39
C ALA A 315 14.48 14.24 7.41
N ALA A 316 15.57 13.89 6.72
CA ALA A 316 15.64 12.70 5.87
C ALA A 316 15.16 11.44 6.63
N ALA A 317 15.65 11.27 7.86
CA ALA A 317 15.30 10.14 8.71
C ALA A 317 13.81 10.02 9.12
N ASP A 318 12.98 11.03 8.82
CA ASP A 318 11.53 11.01 9.04
C ASP A 318 10.74 10.66 7.74
N ILE A 319 11.43 10.44 6.61
CA ILE A 319 10.86 10.13 5.28
C ILE A 319 11.32 8.73 4.85
N ASN A 320 10.49 7.72 5.06
CA ASN A 320 10.81 6.33 4.74
C ASN A 320 9.57 5.41 4.70
N PRO A 321 9.66 4.20 4.12
CA PRO A 321 8.57 3.23 4.03
C PRO A 321 7.89 2.77 5.33
N GLY A 322 8.39 3.16 6.51
CA GLY A 322 7.72 2.90 7.79
C GLY A 322 7.27 4.15 8.53
N ALA A 323 7.42 5.34 7.92
CA ALA A 323 6.83 6.56 8.41
C ALA A 323 5.30 6.50 8.35
N SER A 324 4.64 7.44 9.00
CA SER A 324 3.19 7.60 8.90
C SER A 324 2.91 8.85 8.10
N GLU A 325 2.06 8.72 7.10
CA GLU A 325 1.68 9.83 6.22
C GLU A 325 0.91 10.93 6.98
N THR A 326 1.20 12.18 6.64
CA THR A 326 0.63 13.42 7.16
C THR A 326 0.16 14.26 5.98
N PHE A 327 -1.05 13.98 5.53
CA PHE A 327 -1.70 14.67 4.42
C PHE A 327 -1.66 16.21 4.54
N TYR A 328 -1.56 16.84 3.38
CA TYR A 328 -1.55 18.27 3.08
C TYR A 328 -0.34 19.06 3.61
N ASP A 329 0.77 18.39 3.90
CA ASP A 329 2.02 19.07 4.27
C ASP A 329 3.03 19.21 3.11
N GLY A 330 2.72 18.56 1.98
CA GLY A 330 3.47 18.57 0.74
C GLY A 330 4.57 17.52 0.67
N VAL A 331 4.69 16.62 1.65
CA VAL A 331 5.73 15.59 1.74
C VAL A 331 5.08 14.21 1.71
N ASP A 332 5.53 13.35 0.82
CA ASP A 332 5.26 11.91 0.87
C ASP A 332 6.23 11.31 1.90
N GLN A 333 5.79 11.14 3.16
CA GLN A 333 6.71 10.65 4.20
C GLN A 333 6.87 9.14 4.15
N ASP A 334 5.85 8.38 3.72
CA ASP A 334 5.92 6.92 3.69
C ASP A 334 6.43 6.35 2.35
N CYS A 335 6.80 7.21 1.41
CA CYS A 335 7.37 6.86 0.12
C CYS A 335 6.48 5.93 -0.72
N LEU A 336 5.16 5.91 -0.48
CA LEU A 336 4.23 5.06 -1.22
C LEU A 336 3.75 5.71 -2.52
N GLY A 337 4.04 7.00 -2.73
CA GLY A 337 3.66 7.74 -3.93
C GLY A 337 2.15 7.92 -4.06
N ASP A 338 1.42 7.86 -2.95
CA ASP A 338 0.07 8.38 -2.82
C ASP A 338 0.10 9.91 -2.85
N ASN A 339 -1.07 10.48 -3.09
CA ASN A 339 -1.19 11.91 -3.27
C ASN A 339 -1.55 12.54 -1.93
N ASP A 340 -0.60 13.25 -1.33
CA ASP A 340 -0.73 14.14 -0.16
C ASP A 340 -1.98 15.06 -0.16
N PHE A 341 -2.59 15.31 -1.33
CA PHE A 341 -3.81 16.13 -1.46
C PHE A 341 -5.07 15.33 -1.85
N ASP A 342 -5.06 14.01 -1.69
CA ASP A 342 -6.16 13.06 -2.00
C ASP A 342 -6.09 11.92 -0.98
N GLN A 343 -6.56 12.22 0.24
CA GLN A 343 -6.38 11.38 1.42
C GLN A 343 -7.18 10.07 1.35
N ASP A 344 -8.32 10.06 0.67
CA ASP A 344 -9.16 8.87 0.51
C ASP A 344 -8.89 8.08 -0.79
N GLY A 345 -8.11 8.65 -1.72
CA GLY A 345 -7.61 7.99 -2.92
C GLY A 345 -8.63 7.84 -4.04
N ASP A 346 -9.66 8.69 -4.09
CA ASP A 346 -10.70 8.67 -5.12
C ASP A 346 -10.30 9.37 -6.44
N GLY A 347 -9.16 10.07 -6.44
CA GLY A 347 -8.61 10.79 -7.59
C GLY A 347 -9.08 12.23 -7.70
N PHE A 348 -9.76 12.75 -6.68
CA PHE A 348 -10.13 14.15 -6.52
C PHE A 348 -9.34 14.77 -5.36
N ARG A 349 -9.46 16.08 -5.22
CA ARG A 349 -8.83 16.83 -4.13
C ARG A 349 -9.82 17.84 -3.59
N LEU A 350 -9.73 18.09 -2.29
CA LEU A 350 -10.58 19.03 -1.57
C LEU A 350 -10.68 20.42 -2.24
N ASP A 351 -11.91 20.94 -2.38
CA ASP A 351 -12.23 22.22 -2.98
C ASP A 351 -11.72 23.36 -2.11
N GLY A 352 -11.09 24.35 -2.75
CA GLY A 352 -10.46 25.48 -2.08
C GLY A 352 -9.02 25.23 -1.63
N ASP A 353 -8.42 24.08 -1.93
CA ASP A 353 -6.99 23.78 -1.74
C ASP A 353 -6.05 24.60 -2.64
N GLY A 354 -6.60 25.31 -3.64
CA GLY A 354 -5.91 25.87 -4.81
C GLY A 354 -4.80 26.91 -4.58
N ASN A 355 -4.32 27.11 -3.35
CA ASN A 355 -3.04 27.79 -3.07
C ASN A 355 -1.96 26.85 -2.51
N LEU A 356 -2.30 25.72 -1.91
CA LEU A 356 -1.34 24.73 -1.42
C LEU A 356 -0.78 23.95 -2.61
N TYR A 357 -1.66 23.37 -3.43
CA TYR A 357 -1.27 22.55 -4.59
C TYR A 357 -0.31 23.26 -5.57
N GLU A 358 -0.62 24.50 -6.00
CA GLU A 358 0.23 25.24 -6.94
C GLU A 358 1.60 25.65 -6.36
N THR A 359 1.78 25.61 -5.03
CA THR A 359 3.03 26.01 -4.37
C THR A 359 3.98 24.82 -4.19
N TYR A 360 3.45 23.59 -4.08
CA TYR A 360 4.22 22.36 -3.82
C TYR A 360 4.47 21.51 -5.08
N GLU A 361 3.90 21.88 -6.23
CA GLU A 361 3.98 21.16 -7.52
C GLU A 361 5.39 21.02 -8.15
N ILE A 362 6.49 21.35 -7.44
CA ILE A 362 7.84 21.40 -8.05
C ILE A 362 8.83 20.34 -7.55
N ASP A 363 8.63 19.66 -6.43
CA ASP A 363 9.67 18.74 -5.89
C ASP A 363 9.15 17.40 -5.36
N TRP A 364 8.12 16.83 -5.99
CA TRP A 364 7.67 15.46 -5.73
C TRP A 364 8.67 14.44 -6.31
N ILE A 365 9.67 14.10 -5.51
CA ILE A 365 10.58 12.97 -5.68
C ILE A 365 9.77 11.72 -5.22
N TYR A 366 8.88 11.08 -5.97
CA TYR A 366 9.08 10.35 -7.22
C TYR A 366 7.75 10.09 -7.97
N THR A 367 7.69 10.57 -9.21
CA THR A 367 6.85 10.11 -10.35
C THR A 367 5.31 10.25 -10.34
N ASN A 368 4.85 11.15 -11.23
CA ASN A 368 3.67 11.00 -12.10
C ASN A 368 2.37 10.50 -11.44
N ILE A 369 1.98 11.10 -10.32
CA ILE A 369 0.58 10.99 -9.90
C ILE A 369 -0.28 11.67 -10.98
N PRO A 370 -1.34 11.01 -11.49
CA PRO A 370 -2.30 11.64 -12.38
C PRO A 370 -2.75 12.96 -11.77
N THR A 371 -2.84 14.01 -12.57
CA THR A 371 -3.49 15.26 -12.13
C THR A 371 -4.86 14.90 -11.56
N THR A 372 -5.02 15.00 -10.24
CA THR A 372 -6.32 14.79 -9.60
C THR A 372 -7.25 15.91 -10.03
N SER A 373 -8.51 15.55 -10.23
CA SER A 373 -9.53 16.53 -10.59
C SER A 373 -9.90 17.33 -9.35
N THR A 374 -10.16 18.62 -9.48
CA THR A 374 -10.52 19.46 -8.32
C THR A 374 -12.01 19.37 -8.02
N GLY A 375 -12.40 19.53 -6.76
CA GLY A 375 -13.79 19.83 -6.40
C GLY A 375 -14.42 18.88 -5.39
N ASP A 376 -13.65 18.00 -4.77
CA ASP A 376 -14.16 17.19 -3.66
C ASP A 376 -14.44 18.09 -2.44
N CYS A 377 -15.42 17.74 -1.62
CA CYS A 377 -15.88 18.49 -0.46
C CYS A 377 -15.69 17.72 0.85
N ASP A 378 -15.30 16.44 0.80
CA ASP A 378 -14.96 15.60 1.95
C ASP A 378 -13.88 14.54 1.62
N ASP A 379 -12.63 14.98 1.65
CA ASP A 379 -11.42 14.19 1.32
C ASP A 379 -11.10 13.04 2.31
N GLU A 380 -12.01 12.76 3.26
CA GLU A 380 -11.97 11.56 4.11
C GLU A 380 -12.93 10.45 3.61
N ASP A 381 -13.74 10.70 2.58
CA ASP A 381 -14.78 9.82 2.06
C ASP A 381 -14.77 9.71 0.53
N SER A 382 -14.12 8.63 0.04
CA SER A 382 -13.98 8.30 -1.39
C SER A 382 -15.29 8.13 -2.19
N THR A 383 -16.45 8.26 -1.55
CA THR A 383 -17.76 8.26 -2.22
C THR A 383 -18.26 9.67 -2.56
N VAL A 384 -17.57 10.71 -2.08
CA VAL A 384 -17.88 12.12 -2.26
C VAL A 384 -16.98 12.69 -3.35
N THR A 385 -17.52 12.93 -4.55
CA THR A 385 -16.75 13.46 -5.70
C THR A 385 -17.63 14.38 -6.54
N PRO A 386 -17.07 15.34 -7.32
CA PRO A 386 -17.82 16.23 -8.23
C PRO A 386 -18.84 15.61 -9.21
N ALA A 387 -18.86 14.28 -9.34
CA ALA A 387 -19.76 13.53 -10.21
C ALA A 387 -20.40 12.32 -9.51
N ALA A 388 -20.30 12.23 -8.18
CA ALA A 388 -20.97 11.21 -7.41
C ALA A 388 -22.50 11.38 -7.52
N LEU A 389 -23.24 10.31 -7.25
CA LEU A 389 -24.69 10.38 -7.18
C LEU A 389 -25.11 10.61 -5.73
N GLU A 390 -26.12 11.45 -5.57
CA GLU A 390 -26.65 11.77 -4.27
C GLU A 390 -27.35 10.56 -3.62
N HIS A 391 -26.99 10.25 -2.36
CA HIS A 391 -27.64 9.16 -1.61
C HIS A 391 -28.90 9.66 -0.91
N PHE A 392 -30.00 8.91 -1.04
CA PHE A 392 -31.30 9.29 -0.46
C PHE A 392 -31.24 9.49 1.07
N GLY A 393 -31.42 10.74 1.51
CA GLY A 393 -31.78 11.06 2.89
C GLY A 393 -30.63 11.05 3.92
N ASP A 394 -29.38 10.97 3.49
CA ASP A 394 -28.22 10.99 4.39
C ASP A 394 -27.68 12.39 4.71
N LEU A 395 -28.16 13.41 3.98
CA LEU A 395 -27.77 14.82 4.09
C LEU A 395 -26.33 15.14 3.69
N VAL A 396 -25.59 14.17 3.17
CA VAL A 396 -24.26 14.39 2.57
C VAL A 396 -24.48 14.99 1.18
N ASP A 397 -23.55 15.85 0.75
CA ASP A 397 -23.47 16.45 -0.58
C ASP A 397 -22.40 15.64 -1.30
N GLN A 398 -22.81 14.55 -1.95
CA GLN A 398 -21.85 13.63 -2.57
C GLN A 398 -21.27 14.23 -3.83
N ASP A 399 -22.05 15.00 -4.59
CA ASP A 399 -21.61 15.56 -5.86
C ASP A 399 -20.85 16.89 -5.74
N CYS A 400 -20.71 17.39 -4.51
CA CYS A 400 -19.98 18.60 -4.14
C CYS A 400 -20.41 19.85 -4.91
N ASP A 401 -21.65 19.89 -5.38
CA ASP A 401 -22.22 21.08 -6.01
C ASP A 401 -22.62 22.16 -4.99
N GLY A 402 -22.48 21.84 -3.69
CA GLY A 402 -22.81 22.66 -2.55
C GLY A 402 -24.19 22.39 -1.98
N HIS A 403 -24.88 21.35 -2.45
CA HIS A 403 -26.27 21.02 -2.14
C HIS A 403 -26.45 19.51 -1.90
N ASN A 404 -27.20 19.14 -0.85
CA ASN A 404 -27.68 17.77 -0.68
C ASN A 404 -29.01 17.62 -1.41
N ASP A 405 -28.94 17.24 -2.69
CA ASP A 405 -30.08 17.24 -3.62
C ASP A 405 -31.04 16.06 -3.38
N THR A 406 -30.77 15.20 -2.39
CA THR A 406 -31.76 14.27 -1.85
C THR A 406 -32.55 14.90 -0.69
N THR A 407 -33.85 15.14 -0.91
CA THR A 407 -34.73 15.42 0.23
C THR A 407 -35.23 14.14 0.85
N PRO A 408 -34.96 13.89 2.15
CA PRO A 408 -35.59 12.79 2.87
C PRO A 408 -37.10 13.00 2.93
N PHE A 409 -37.81 11.88 3.00
CA PHE A 409 -39.26 11.81 3.08
C PHE A 409 -39.81 12.75 4.16
N GLY A 410 -40.55 13.77 3.71
CA GLY A 410 -41.16 14.78 4.57
C GLY A 410 -40.89 16.19 4.10
N PHE A 411 -41.90 16.85 3.55
CA PHE A 411 -41.88 18.29 3.31
C PHE A 411 -41.96 19.05 4.65
N GLY A 412 -40.89 19.05 5.45
CA GLY A 412 -40.53 19.89 6.62
C GLY A 412 -41.55 20.13 7.76
N ASP A 413 -42.84 20.25 7.47
CA ASP A 413 -43.96 20.57 8.34
C ASP A 413 -45.21 19.69 8.03
N MET A 414 -45.09 18.73 7.12
CA MET A 414 -46.18 17.86 6.66
C MET A 414 -45.97 16.41 7.10
N MET A 415 -46.92 15.87 7.87
CA MET A 415 -46.98 14.45 8.19
C MET A 415 -48.08 13.79 7.36
N TRP A 416 -47.77 12.62 6.81
CA TRP A 416 -48.64 11.85 5.93
C TRP A 416 -49.15 10.61 6.65
N ASP A 417 -50.35 10.18 6.27
CA ASP A 417 -50.96 8.91 6.69
C ASP A 417 -51.50 8.24 5.43
N ALA A 418 -50.93 7.09 5.12
CA ALA A 418 -51.13 6.32 3.90
C ALA A 418 -51.05 7.21 2.64
N PRO A 419 -49.90 7.85 2.34
CA PRO A 419 -49.67 8.43 1.03
C PRO A 419 -49.72 7.33 -0.02
N ARG A 420 -50.40 7.60 -1.13
CA ARG A 420 -50.64 6.65 -2.23
C ARG A 420 -49.98 7.18 -3.50
N ASN A 421 -50.13 6.44 -4.60
CA ASN A 421 -49.66 6.73 -5.97
C ASN A 421 -49.14 8.16 -6.13
N VAL A 422 -47.84 8.27 -6.37
CA VAL A 422 -47.20 9.54 -6.70
C VAL A 422 -47.01 9.63 -8.21
N VAL A 423 -47.24 10.81 -8.77
CA VAL A 423 -46.97 11.10 -10.18
C VAL A 423 -46.19 12.39 -10.26
N ILE A 424 -45.04 12.35 -10.95
CA ILE A 424 -44.20 13.51 -11.22
C ILE A 424 -44.20 13.87 -12.71
N GLY A 425 -44.07 15.17 -12.99
CA GLY A 425 -44.12 15.67 -14.36
C GLY A 425 -43.66 17.11 -14.44
N GLY A 426 -43.21 17.52 -15.63
CA GLY A 426 -42.64 18.84 -15.84
C GLY A 426 -42.83 19.39 -17.24
N ASN A 427 -42.63 20.69 -17.34
CA ASN A 427 -42.48 21.39 -18.62
C ASN A 427 -41.61 22.64 -18.43
N ASP A 428 -40.65 22.87 -19.33
CA ASP A 428 -39.78 24.05 -19.38
C ASP A 428 -39.13 24.42 -18.01
N GLY A 429 -38.56 23.44 -17.30
CA GLY A 429 -37.86 23.67 -16.03
C GLY A 429 -38.79 23.99 -14.85
N ARG A 430 -40.06 23.61 -14.94
CA ARG A 430 -41.03 23.64 -13.84
C ARG A 430 -41.62 22.26 -13.65
N TYR A 431 -41.71 21.83 -12.40
CA TYR A 431 -42.14 20.48 -12.07
C TYR A 431 -43.32 20.49 -11.11
N MET A 432 -44.10 19.43 -11.19
CA MET A 432 -45.23 19.18 -10.32
C MET A 432 -45.19 17.74 -9.85
N LEU A 433 -45.46 17.55 -8.56
CA LEU A 433 -45.59 16.25 -7.92
C LEU A 433 -46.99 16.18 -7.35
N THR A 434 -47.77 15.17 -7.76
CA THR A 434 -49.12 14.95 -7.27
C THR A 434 -49.21 13.61 -6.56
N THR A 435 -49.86 13.59 -5.41
CA THR A 435 -50.15 12.38 -4.64
C THR A 435 -51.50 12.54 -3.92
N SER A 436 -52.00 11.44 -3.34
CA SER A 436 -53.17 11.44 -2.47
C SER A 436 -52.84 10.78 -1.13
N ALA A 437 -53.55 11.15 -0.07
CA ALA A 437 -53.32 10.60 1.26
C ALA A 437 -54.61 10.55 2.07
N ASP A 438 -54.68 9.61 3.03
CA ASP A 438 -55.81 9.47 3.93
C ASP A 438 -55.86 10.62 4.96
N LEU A 439 -54.70 11.11 5.39
CA LEU A 439 -54.57 12.30 6.22
C LEU A 439 -53.25 13.04 5.91
N LEU A 440 -53.33 14.37 5.95
CA LEU A 440 -52.18 15.27 5.97
C LEU A 440 -52.29 16.19 7.18
N LEU A 441 -51.25 16.22 8.00
CA LEU A 441 -51.11 17.17 9.10
C LEU A 441 -50.12 18.25 8.69
N GLN A 442 -50.55 19.51 8.67
CA GLN A 442 -49.69 20.67 8.41
C GLN A 442 -49.76 21.64 9.60
N GLY A 443 -48.73 21.59 10.46
CA GLY A 443 -48.70 22.31 11.73
C GLY A 443 -49.85 21.95 12.67
N THR A 444 -50.85 22.83 12.82
CA THR A 444 -52.05 22.57 13.65
C THR A 444 -53.31 22.24 12.84
N SER A 445 -53.20 22.22 11.51
CA SER A 445 -54.30 21.90 10.62
C SER A 445 -54.24 20.43 10.23
N SER A 446 -55.34 19.71 10.36
CA SER A 446 -55.49 18.37 9.80
C SER A 446 -56.40 18.43 8.58
N LEU A 447 -55.98 17.74 7.52
CA LEU A 447 -56.70 17.65 6.28
C LEU A 447 -56.89 16.16 5.98
N ASP A 448 -58.09 15.68 6.22
CA ASP A 448 -58.43 14.29 5.91
C ASP A 448 -58.70 14.16 4.41
N LYS A 449 -58.27 13.05 3.84
CA LYS A 449 -58.65 12.55 2.52
C LYS A 449 -58.44 13.60 1.45
N ILE A 450 -57.17 13.86 1.18
CA ILE A 450 -56.74 14.89 0.25
C ILE A 450 -56.05 14.32 -0.97
N GLY A 451 -56.19 15.01 -2.10
CA GLY A 451 -55.12 15.03 -3.07
C GLY A 451 -54.41 16.37 -3.02
N ILE A 452 -53.14 16.35 -3.35
CA ILE A 452 -52.25 17.49 -3.21
C ILE A 452 -51.26 17.50 -4.36
N THR A 453 -51.03 18.69 -4.90
CA THR A 453 -49.95 18.94 -5.84
C THR A 453 -48.98 19.96 -5.29
N PHE A 454 -47.70 19.62 -5.39
CA PHE A 454 -46.59 20.51 -5.15
C PHE A 454 -46.07 21.06 -6.47
N PHE A 455 -45.52 22.27 -6.42
CA PHE A 455 -44.95 22.98 -7.56
C PHE A 455 -43.51 23.33 -7.25
N PHE A 456 -42.63 23.16 -8.23
CA PHE A 456 -41.20 23.44 -8.10
C PHE A 456 -40.73 24.25 -9.31
N GLU A 457 -40.02 25.35 -9.07
CA GLU A 457 -39.25 26.07 -10.08
C GLU A 457 -37.76 25.74 -9.89
N THR A 458 -37.05 25.37 -10.97
CA THR A 458 -35.68 24.83 -10.89
C THR A 458 -34.60 25.75 -10.39
N ALA A 459 -34.86 27.06 -10.31
CA ALA A 459 -33.95 27.97 -9.64
C ALA A 459 -33.89 27.72 -8.12
N ASP A 460 -34.87 26.99 -7.56
CA ASP A 460 -35.03 26.68 -6.13
C ASP A 460 -34.85 25.18 -5.82
N ALA A 461 -34.55 24.33 -6.80
CA ALA A 461 -34.53 22.87 -6.63
C ALA A 461 -33.30 22.32 -5.89
N GLY A 462 -32.17 23.06 -5.87
CA GLY A 462 -30.94 22.63 -5.18
C GLY A 462 -30.92 22.91 -3.68
N HIS A 463 -32.07 23.02 -3.02
CA HIS A 463 -32.15 23.56 -1.66
C HIS A 463 -33.31 22.92 -0.92
N GLN A 464 -33.14 21.70 -0.43
CA GLN A 464 -34.10 21.08 0.49
C GLN A 464 -35.56 21.19 0.01
N ALA A 465 -35.86 20.85 -1.25
CA ALA A 465 -37.18 20.84 -1.88
C ALA A 465 -38.28 21.70 -1.22
N HIS A 466 -38.01 23.00 -1.01
CA HIS A 466 -39.08 23.91 -0.63
C HIS A 466 -39.91 24.17 -1.88
N HIS A 467 -41.04 23.47 -1.98
CA HIS A 467 -41.98 23.67 -3.08
C HIS A 467 -42.28 25.19 -3.25
N SER A 468 -42.17 25.71 -4.46
CA SER A 468 -42.50 27.10 -4.79
C SER A 468 -44.00 27.40 -4.54
N GLY A 469 -44.83 26.36 -4.46
CA GLY A 469 -46.22 26.43 -4.04
C GLY A 469 -46.86 25.06 -3.85
N GLN A 470 -48.07 25.04 -3.29
CA GLN A 470 -48.88 23.83 -3.18
C GLN A 470 -50.36 24.14 -3.48
N THR A 471 -51.08 23.18 -4.03
CA THR A 471 -52.55 23.22 -4.17
C THR A 471 -53.15 21.96 -3.57
N ILE A 472 -53.98 22.15 -2.55
CA ILE A 472 -54.71 21.07 -1.90
C ILE A 472 -56.11 20.98 -2.50
N TRP A 473 -56.65 19.77 -2.59
CA TRP A 473 -58.04 19.54 -2.92
C TRP A 473 -58.70 18.47 -2.07
N GLN A 474 -59.86 18.83 -1.56
CA GLN A 474 -60.71 17.98 -0.74
C GLN A 474 -62.09 17.85 -1.38
N GLY A 475 -62.66 16.64 -1.31
CA GLY A 475 -64.05 16.40 -1.65
C GLY A 475 -65.02 17.23 -0.79
N ALA A 476 -66.20 17.55 -1.33
CA ALA A 476 -67.18 18.36 -0.62
C ALA A 476 -67.82 17.60 0.57
N SER A 477 -67.35 17.88 1.79
CA SER A 477 -67.97 17.62 3.11
C SER A 477 -68.61 16.24 3.34
N THR A 478 -68.06 15.47 4.31
CA THR A 478 -68.58 14.24 4.98
C THR A 478 -68.17 12.88 4.35
N PRO A 479 -67.97 11.84 5.18
CA PRO A 479 -66.82 10.93 5.13
C PRO A 479 -66.97 9.89 4.03
N SER A 480 -66.01 9.88 3.14
CA SER A 480 -66.09 9.19 1.86
C SER A 480 -64.64 8.88 1.49
N PRO A 481 -64.24 7.61 1.33
CA PRO A 481 -62.87 7.28 0.98
C PRO A 481 -62.48 7.96 -0.34
N LEU A 482 -61.23 8.44 -0.42
CA LEU A 482 -60.62 8.76 -1.71
C LEU A 482 -60.40 7.45 -2.46
N GLY A 483 -60.46 7.51 -3.79
CA GLY A 483 -59.87 6.44 -4.58
C GLY A 483 -58.36 6.56 -4.54
N HIS A 484 -57.68 5.46 -4.86
CA HIS A 484 -56.24 5.34 -4.66
C HIS A 484 -55.43 6.04 -5.76
N GLU A 485 -56.12 6.39 -6.85
CA GLU A 485 -55.49 6.84 -8.08
C GLU A 485 -55.32 8.34 -8.19
N VAL A 486 -54.15 8.73 -8.69
CA VAL A 486 -53.86 10.07 -9.19
C VAL A 486 -53.27 9.96 -10.59
N ALA A 487 -53.57 10.96 -11.41
CA ALA A 487 -52.97 11.09 -12.73
C ALA A 487 -52.61 12.55 -12.98
N MET A 488 -51.56 12.78 -13.76
CA MET A 488 -51.11 14.11 -14.08
C MET A 488 -50.74 14.24 -15.56
N LEU A 489 -51.01 15.41 -16.13
CA LEU A 489 -50.72 15.73 -17.51
C LEU A 489 -50.22 17.17 -17.64
N ALA A 490 -49.11 17.32 -18.37
CA ALA A 490 -48.57 18.61 -18.78
C ALA A 490 -48.97 18.91 -20.24
N SER A 491 -49.54 20.09 -20.50
CA SER A 491 -49.86 20.54 -21.87
C SER A 491 -49.56 22.04 -22.00
N GLY A 492 -48.39 22.38 -22.56
CA GLY A 492 -47.89 23.74 -22.59
C GLY A 492 -47.74 24.32 -21.17
N ASP A 493 -48.20 25.54 -20.94
CA ASP A 493 -48.14 26.19 -19.61
C ASP A 493 -49.24 25.71 -18.63
N THR A 494 -49.97 24.65 -18.96
CA THR A 494 -51.09 24.14 -18.17
C THR A 494 -50.82 22.73 -17.68
N PHE A 495 -51.12 22.49 -16.40
CA PHE A 495 -51.11 21.18 -15.79
C PHE A 495 -52.50 20.76 -15.38
N TYR A 496 -52.78 19.48 -15.55
CA TYR A 496 -53.98 18.84 -15.08
C TYR A 496 -53.57 17.76 -14.09
N ALA A 497 -54.17 17.79 -12.91
CA ALA A 497 -54.05 16.71 -11.95
C ALA A 497 -55.43 16.18 -11.63
N ALA A 498 -55.59 14.87 -11.56
CA ALA A 498 -56.86 14.25 -11.24
C ALA A 498 -56.75 13.23 -10.11
N THR A 499 -57.85 13.07 -9.38
CA THR A 499 -58.01 12.02 -8.38
C THR A 499 -59.47 11.60 -8.28
N SER A 500 -59.74 10.39 -7.83
CA SER A 500 -61.10 9.86 -7.66
C SER A 500 -61.59 9.91 -6.20
N TYR A 501 -62.91 9.93 -6.01
CA TYR A 501 -63.57 10.00 -4.71
C TYR A 501 -64.89 9.22 -4.68
N PHE A 502 -65.20 8.58 -3.55
CA PHE A 502 -66.43 7.80 -3.37
C PHE A 502 -67.49 8.52 -2.52
N ALA A 503 -68.61 9.00 -3.07
CA ALA A 503 -69.61 9.71 -2.23
C ALA A 503 -70.40 8.78 -1.28
N SER A 504 -70.29 8.99 0.04
CA SER A 504 -70.97 8.19 1.07
C SER A 504 -72.50 8.27 1.10
N THR A 505 -73.13 9.19 0.37
CA THR A 505 -74.59 9.28 0.23
C THR A 505 -75.01 9.45 -1.23
N GLY A 506 -75.14 8.34 -1.95
CA GLY A 506 -75.66 8.28 -3.32
C GLY A 506 -74.80 7.41 -4.24
N PRO A 507 -75.30 7.03 -5.43
CA PRO A 507 -74.64 6.07 -6.32
C PRO A 507 -73.53 6.70 -7.20
N ALA A 508 -72.77 7.67 -6.70
CA ALA A 508 -71.86 8.45 -7.56
C ALA A 508 -70.44 8.56 -7.02
N ASN A 509 -69.54 7.79 -7.64
CA ASN A 509 -68.11 8.10 -7.68
C ASN A 509 -67.91 9.47 -8.33
N THR A 510 -66.89 10.21 -7.93
CA THR A 510 -66.57 11.52 -8.51
C THR A 510 -65.09 11.57 -8.83
N LEU A 511 -64.76 11.74 -10.10
CA LEU A 511 -63.42 12.12 -10.52
C LEU A 511 -63.28 13.64 -10.41
N ILE A 512 -62.21 14.13 -9.79
CA ILE A 512 -61.91 15.57 -9.68
C ILE A 512 -60.70 15.81 -10.56
N VAL A 513 -60.85 16.66 -11.58
CA VAL A 513 -59.73 17.14 -12.39
C VAL A 513 -59.50 18.60 -12.06
N LYS A 514 -58.28 18.95 -11.66
CA LYS A 514 -57.83 20.32 -11.41
C LYS A 514 -56.93 20.80 -12.53
N LYS A 515 -57.33 21.91 -13.14
CA LYS A 515 -56.51 22.68 -14.07
C LYS A 515 -55.70 23.73 -13.33
N MET A 516 -54.40 23.76 -13.58
CA MET A 516 -53.41 24.63 -12.96
C MET A 516 -52.64 25.34 -14.08
N ASP A 517 -52.47 26.66 -13.96
CA ASP A 517 -51.74 27.49 -14.94
C ASP A 517 -50.41 27.91 -14.31
N PHE A 518 -49.30 27.58 -14.97
CA PHE A 518 -47.96 27.78 -14.45
C PHE A 518 -47.57 29.25 -14.28
N ASN A 519 -48.07 30.14 -15.13
CA ASN A 519 -47.71 31.56 -15.08
C ASN A 519 -48.52 32.32 -14.04
N THR A 520 -49.55 31.69 -13.48
CA THR A 520 -50.42 32.27 -12.47
C THR A 520 -50.67 31.31 -11.31
N ILE A 521 -49.59 30.80 -10.72
CA ILE A 521 -49.55 29.84 -9.59
C ILE A 521 -50.54 30.20 -8.45
N ASN A 522 -50.72 31.50 -8.16
CA ASN A 522 -51.65 32.00 -7.13
C ASN A 522 -53.11 32.21 -7.59
N LYS A 523 -53.44 31.90 -8.85
CA LYS A 523 -54.81 31.85 -9.38
C LYS A 523 -55.14 30.42 -9.77
N THR A 524 -55.26 29.56 -8.78
CA THR A 524 -55.84 28.24 -8.96
C THR A 524 -57.27 28.37 -9.49
N TYR A 525 -57.51 27.96 -10.73
CA TYR A 525 -58.87 27.75 -11.22
C TYR A 525 -59.34 26.35 -10.78
N SER A 526 -59.63 26.21 -9.49
CA SER A 526 -60.23 24.99 -8.95
C SER A 526 -61.67 24.87 -9.43
N GLN A 527 -61.94 23.97 -10.35
CA GLN A 527 -63.31 23.52 -10.64
C GLN A 527 -63.38 22.03 -10.32
N ALA A 528 -64.11 21.70 -9.25
CA ALA A 528 -64.50 20.32 -9.01
C ALA A 528 -65.51 19.92 -10.08
N LEU A 529 -65.06 19.09 -11.02
CA LEU A 529 -65.94 18.36 -11.92
C LEU A 529 -66.72 17.31 -11.12
N ALA A 530 -67.80 17.73 -10.48
CA ALA A 530 -68.74 16.77 -9.91
C ALA A 530 -69.48 16.08 -11.06
N PHE A 531 -69.03 14.91 -11.45
CA PHE A 531 -69.77 14.03 -12.35
C PHE A 531 -71.06 13.56 -11.65
N ARG A 532 -72.15 14.32 -11.80
CA ARG A 532 -73.48 13.82 -11.42
C ARG A 532 -74.03 13.01 -12.60
N GLY A 533 -73.89 11.70 -12.54
CA GLY A 533 -74.47 10.83 -13.56
C GLY A 533 -74.26 9.34 -13.38
N PHE A 534 -73.28 8.92 -12.59
CA PHE A 534 -73.03 7.51 -12.29
C PHE A 534 -74.16 6.97 -11.42
N ASN A 535 -74.67 5.80 -11.76
CA ASN A 535 -75.79 5.15 -11.07
C ASN A 535 -75.45 3.67 -10.80
N VAL A 536 -74.16 3.37 -10.69
CA VAL A 536 -73.67 2.10 -10.14
C VAL A 536 -73.28 2.38 -8.70
N ALA A 537 -73.98 1.72 -7.79
CA ALA A 537 -73.62 1.71 -6.39
C ALA A 537 -72.38 0.84 -6.22
N ASP A 538 -71.40 1.33 -5.46
CA ASP A 538 -70.43 0.53 -4.69
C ASP A 538 -69.06 0.14 -5.31
N GLU A 539 -68.54 0.77 -6.37
CA GLU A 539 -67.16 0.47 -6.85
C GLU A 539 -66.21 1.67 -6.73
N ALA A 540 -64.98 1.47 -6.25
CA ALA A 540 -63.93 2.50 -6.32
C ALA A 540 -63.32 2.52 -7.73
N TYR A 541 -62.74 3.65 -8.15
CA TYR A 541 -61.87 3.66 -9.32
C TYR A 541 -60.48 3.20 -8.89
N ASN A 542 -59.95 2.20 -9.60
CA ASN A 542 -58.67 1.56 -9.35
C ASN A 542 -57.63 1.91 -10.41
N GLY A 543 -58.05 2.48 -11.56
CA GLY A 543 -57.16 3.06 -12.55
C GLY A 543 -57.66 4.44 -12.98
N LEU A 544 -56.72 5.33 -13.28
CA LEU A 544 -57.00 6.68 -13.80
C LEU A 544 -55.88 7.14 -14.72
N ASP A 545 -56.24 7.62 -15.90
CA ASP A 545 -55.31 8.22 -16.85
C ASP A 545 -55.85 9.55 -17.42
N LEU A 546 -54.93 10.46 -17.75
CA LEU A 546 -55.19 11.77 -18.32
C LEU A 546 -54.34 12.02 -19.57
N GLN A 547 -54.99 12.36 -20.68
CA GLN A 547 -54.34 12.75 -21.92
C GLN A 547 -54.90 14.07 -22.47
N ALA A 548 -54.12 14.77 -23.28
CA ALA A 548 -54.57 15.93 -24.04
C ALA A 548 -54.43 15.64 -25.53
N ASP A 549 -55.42 16.04 -26.30
CA ASP A 549 -55.30 16.04 -27.75
C ASP A 549 -54.49 17.25 -28.26
N SER A 550 -54.31 17.28 -29.58
CA SER A 550 -53.58 18.34 -30.27
C SER A 550 -54.16 19.76 -30.10
N ASN A 551 -55.42 19.88 -29.64
CA ASN A 551 -56.09 21.16 -29.37
C ASN A 551 -56.14 21.50 -27.87
N ALA A 552 -55.39 20.75 -27.06
CA ALA A 552 -55.33 20.84 -25.60
C ALA A 552 -56.67 20.56 -24.90
N ASP A 553 -57.64 20.00 -25.61
CA ASP A 553 -58.84 19.42 -25.00
C ASP A 553 -58.38 18.15 -24.27
N TYR A 554 -58.91 17.94 -23.06
CA TYR A 554 -58.43 16.88 -22.17
C TYR A 554 -59.41 15.74 -22.13
N TRP A 555 -58.82 14.56 -22.01
CA TRP A 555 -59.49 13.29 -21.86
C TRP A 555 -59.09 12.71 -20.50
N ALA A 556 -60.06 12.17 -19.79
CA ALA A 556 -59.80 11.39 -18.59
C ALA A 556 -60.47 10.02 -18.74
N PHE A 557 -59.75 8.97 -18.38
CA PHE A 557 -60.26 7.61 -18.39
C PHE A 557 -60.07 6.99 -17.02
N ALA A 558 -61.13 6.41 -16.46
CA ALA A 558 -61.09 5.80 -15.14
C ALA A 558 -61.80 4.44 -15.18
N CYS A 559 -61.15 3.40 -14.67
CA CYS A 559 -61.74 2.07 -14.51
C CYS A 559 -62.01 1.76 -13.04
N GLY A 560 -63.11 1.05 -12.79
CA GLY A 560 -63.34 0.28 -11.58
C GLY A 560 -63.56 -1.19 -11.94
N ASP A 561 -63.79 -2.02 -10.93
CA ASP A 561 -63.85 -3.48 -11.09
C ASP A 561 -64.83 -3.97 -12.18
N SER A 562 -66.03 -3.38 -12.28
CA SER A 562 -67.04 -3.83 -13.26
C SER A 562 -67.19 -2.94 -14.47
N ILE A 563 -66.74 -1.68 -14.41
CA ILE A 563 -66.95 -0.71 -15.48
C ILE A 563 -65.82 0.29 -15.61
N ALA A 564 -65.50 0.66 -16.86
CA ALA A 564 -64.63 1.80 -17.14
C ALA A 564 -65.38 2.93 -17.85
N HIS A 565 -64.91 4.15 -17.62
CA HIS A 565 -65.56 5.38 -18.03
C HIS A 565 -64.54 6.39 -18.52
N PHE A 566 -64.76 6.95 -19.70
CA PHE A 566 -63.98 8.08 -20.20
C PHE A 566 -64.83 9.33 -20.33
N VAL A 567 -64.17 10.48 -20.27
CA VAL A 567 -64.78 11.80 -20.36
C VAL A 567 -63.85 12.74 -21.12
N THR A 568 -64.43 13.56 -21.99
CA THR A 568 -63.70 14.59 -22.74
C THR A 568 -64.23 15.96 -22.36
N ALA A 569 -63.37 16.97 -22.35
CA ALA A 569 -63.84 18.33 -22.28
C ALA A 569 -62.87 19.36 -22.87
N SER A 570 -63.48 20.45 -23.37
CA SER A 570 -62.74 21.45 -24.12
C SER A 570 -61.95 22.44 -23.26
N SER A 571 -60.76 22.80 -23.75
CA SER A 571 -59.83 23.79 -23.22
C SER A 571 -60.32 25.23 -23.36
N SER A 572 -61.17 25.52 -24.34
CA SER A 572 -61.46 26.86 -24.85
C SER A 572 -62.46 27.71 -24.05
N SER A 573 -63.32 27.11 -23.23
CA SER A 573 -64.41 27.79 -22.52
C SER A 573 -64.07 28.20 -21.09
N GLY A 574 -62.96 27.70 -20.54
CA GLY A 574 -62.68 27.76 -19.10
C GLY A 574 -63.78 27.11 -18.23
N THR A 575 -64.71 26.39 -18.83
CA THR A 575 -65.82 25.70 -18.17
C THR A 575 -65.90 24.28 -18.70
N PHE A 576 -65.66 23.32 -17.81
CA PHE A 576 -65.83 21.91 -18.11
C PHE A 576 -67.26 21.67 -18.64
N SER A 577 -67.40 21.41 -19.94
CA SER A 577 -68.67 21.14 -20.59
C SER A 577 -68.71 19.67 -20.94
N ARG A 578 -69.53 18.91 -20.20
CA ARG A 578 -69.81 17.50 -20.46
C ARG A 578 -70.26 17.32 -21.92
N THR A 579 -69.52 16.55 -22.71
CA THR A 579 -69.91 16.25 -24.10
C THR A 579 -70.37 14.81 -24.33
N SER A 580 -70.32 13.90 -23.35
CA SER A 580 -70.83 12.54 -23.58
C SER A 580 -71.71 11.98 -22.46
N SER A 581 -72.79 11.31 -22.89
CA SER A 581 -73.56 10.37 -22.09
C SER A 581 -72.76 9.09 -21.90
N GLY A 582 -72.76 8.55 -20.68
CA GLY A 582 -71.95 7.41 -20.29
C GLY A 582 -72.11 6.19 -21.21
N TYR A 583 -70.98 5.64 -21.61
CA TYR A 583 -70.90 4.36 -22.30
C TYR A 583 -70.83 3.28 -21.24
N ASP A 584 -71.94 2.57 -21.07
CA ASP A 584 -72.15 1.50 -20.09
C ASP A 584 -71.63 0.13 -20.61
N THR A 585 -70.66 0.17 -21.54
CA THR A 585 -70.27 -0.99 -22.37
C THR A 585 -68.80 -1.38 -22.31
N ILE A 586 -67.95 -0.61 -21.60
CA ILE A 586 -66.55 -0.98 -21.37
C ILE A 586 -66.51 -1.85 -20.11
N VAL A 587 -65.93 -3.04 -20.23
CA VAL A 587 -65.71 -3.94 -19.09
C VAL A 587 -64.70 -3.28 -18.15
N GLY A 588 -64.96 -3.35 -16.84
CA GLY A 588 -64.06 -2.86 -15.81
C GLY A 588 -62.75 -3.63 -15.71
N GLY A 589 -61.81 -3.08 -14.94
CA GLY A 589 -60.49 -3.63 -14.69
C GLY A 589 -59.76 -2.88 -13.59
N SER A 590 -58.61 -3.39 -13.19
CA SER A 590 -57.74 -2.78 -12.18
C SER A 590 -57.04 -1.54 -12.73
N ASP A 591 -56.62 -1.56 -13.99
CA ASP A 591 -55.81 -0.51 -14.59
C ASP A 591 -56.42 -0.03 -15.91
N CYS A 592 -56.26 1.26 -16.21
CA CYS A 592 -56.78 1.83 -17.44
C CYS A 592 -55.88 2.88 -18.06
N PHE A 593 -55.78 2.81 -19.38
CA PHE A 593 -54.92 3.65 -20.20
C PHE A 593 -55.70 4.29 -21.31
N LEU A 594 -55.28 5.49 -21.65
CA LEU A 594 -55.81 6.22 -22.76
C LEU A 594 -54.65 6.62 -23.67
N ASP A 595 -54.80 6.34 -24.96
CA ASP A 595 -53.94 6.88 -26.00
C ASP A 595 -54.79 7.67 -26.98
N VAL A 596 -54.45 8.96 -27.16
CA VAL A 596 -55.22 9.87 -28.00
C VAL A 596 -54.51 10.02 -29.35
N THR A 597 -54.95 9.20 -30.31
CA THR A 597 -54.20 8.88 -31.54
C THR A 597 -54.39 9.87 -32.72
N ASP A 598 -55.24 10.90 -32.62
CA ASP A 598 -55.54 11.78 -33.78
C ASP A 598 -55.57 13.30 -33.49
N THR A 599 -55.22 14.04 -34.54
CA THR A 599 -55.40 15.47 -34.80
C THR A 599 -56.85 15.94 -34.96
N SER A 600 -57.84 15.05 -34.82
CA SER A 600 -59.27 15.32 -35.08
C SER A 600 -60.14 15.47 -33.81
N ASP A 601 -59.55 15.53 -32.62
CA ASP A 601 -60.20 15.77 -31.31
C ASP A 601 -61.26 14.74 -30.88
N SER A 602 -61.29 13.57 -31.50
CA SER A 602 -62.48 12.71 -31.42
C SER A 602 -62.23 11.22 -31.33
N ILE A 603 -61.00 10.75 -31.49
CA ILE A 603 -60.68 9.32 -31.44
C ILE A 603 -59.60 9.07 -30.40
N ALA A 604 -59.80 8.06 -29.56
CA ALA A 604 -58.82 7.57 -28.62
C ALA A 604 -58.88 6.04 -28.56
N LEU A 605 -57.75 5.40 -28.28
CA LEU A 605 -57.66 3.99 -27.92
C LEU A 605 -57.68 3.91 -26.39
N ALA A 606 -58.71 3.30 -25.83
CA ALA A 606 -58.85 3.11 -24.39
C ALA A 606 -58.59 1.65 -24.04
N THR A 607 -57.57 1.37 -23.23
CA THR A 607 -57.19 0.00 -22.83
C THR A 607 -57.53 -0.22 -21.37
N VAL A 608 -58.25 -1.30 -21.07
CA VAL A 608 -58.56 -1.72 -19.69
C VAL A 608 -57.90 -3.05 -19.42
N CYS A 609 -57.12 -3.12 -18.36
CA CYS A 609 -56.41 -4.32 -17.93
C CYS A 609 -56.97 -4.81 -16.59
N ASP A 610 -57.04 -6.14 -16.45
CA ASP A 610 -57.38 -6.81 -15.20
C ASP A 610 -56.45 -7.99 -15.00
N GLN A 611 -55.96 -8.16 -13.77
CA GLN A 611 -55.03 -9.23 -13.38
C GLN A 611 -55.54 -10.63 -13.79
N SER A 612 -56.86 -10.83 -13.83
CA SER A 612 -57.48 -12.14 -14.13
C SER A 612 -57.89 -12.34 -15.59
N ASN A 613 -57.98 -11.27 -16.40
CA ASN A 613 -58.61 -11.32 -17.73
C ASN A 613 -57.76 -10.69 -18.84
N GLY A 614 -56.53 -10.24 -18.54
CA GLY A 614 -55.65 -9.56 -19.49
C GLY A 614 -56.14 -8.15 -19.82
N CYS A 615 -55.69 -7.62 -20.96
CA CYS A 615 -56.01 -6.27 -21.42
C CYS A 615 -56.95 -6.28 -22.63
N ILE A 616 -57.97 -5.43 -22.60
CA ILE A 616 -58.89 -5.22 -23.72
C ILE A 616 -58.84 -3.76 -24.15
N SER A 617 -58.58 -3.53 -25.42
CA SER A 617 -58.55 -2.18 -26.00
C SER A 617 -59.84 -1.86 -26.75
N TYR A 618 -60.25 -0.61 -26.67
CA TYR A 618 -61.48 -0.09 -27.25
C TYR A 618 -61.19 1.15 -28.08
N ASP A 619 -61.64 1.14 -29.33
CA ASP A 619 -61.71 2.34 -30.16
C ASP A 619 -62.85 3.20 -29.63
N VAL A 620 -62.50 4.38 -29.13
CA VAL A 620 -63.42 5.37 -28.59
C VAL A 620 -63.56 6.50 -29.57
N ASN A 621 -64.78 6.76 -30.04
CA ASN A 621 -65.10 7.92 -30.86
C ASN A 621 -66.05 8.87 -30.12
N ALA A 622 -65.52 10.00 -29.65
CA ALA A 622 -66.27 11.01 -28.91
C ALA A 622 -67.24 11.82 -29.78
N GLU A 623 -66.97 11.99 -31.08
CA GLU A 623 -67.87 12.70 -32.01
C GLU A 623 -69.10 11.87 -32.38
N GLU A 624 -68.89 10.58 -32.68
CA GLU A 624 -69.95 9.65 -33.07
C GLU A 624 -70.69 9.05 -31.88
N GLU A 625 -70.24 9.38 -30.67
CA GLU A 625 -70.69 8.78 -29.42
C GLU A 625 -70.67 7.24 -29.48
N SER A 626 -69.54 6.65 -29.83
CA SER A 626 -69.42 5.20 -29.98
C SER A 626 -68.15 4.63 -29.36
N VAL A 627 -68.27 3.39 -28.88
CA VAL A 627 -67.16 2.59 -28.34
C VAL A 627 -67.25 1.21 -28.97
N THR A 628 -66.17 0.74 -29.56
CA THR A 628 -66.07 -0.61 -30.14
C THR A 628 -64.81 -1.29 -29.63
N VAL A 629 -64.86 -2.62 -29.42
CA VAL A 629 -63.64 -3.40 -29.18
C VAL A 629 -62.71 -3.18 -30.37
N SER A 630 -61.49 -2.73 -30.08
CA SER A 630 -60.51 -2.43 -31.12
C SER A 630 -60.14 -3.70 -31.89
N ALA A 631 -59.80 -3.56 -33.17
CA ALA A 631 -59.18 -4.66 -33.91
C ALA A 631 -57.74 -4.93 -33.44
N GLU A 632 -57.13 -3.91 -32.84
CA GLU A 632 -55.84 -3.92 -32.18
C GLU A 632 -56.10 -4.29 -30.72
N GLN A 633 -55.83 -5.56 -30.39
CA GLN A 633 -55.87 -6.07 -29.03
C GLN A 633 -54.42 -6.37 -28.67
N PRO A 634 -53.84 -5.66 -27.70
CA PRO A 634 -52.44 -5.85 -27.36
C PRO A 634 -52.22 -7.27 -26.81
N TRP A 635 -53.10 -7.79 -25.92
CA TRP A 635 -52.91 -9.13 -25.32
C TRP A 635 -54.21 -9.81 -24.86
N GLU A 636 -54.61 -10.88 -25.57
CA GLU A 636 -55.57 -11.85 -25.01
C GLU A 636 -54.77 -12.87 -24.15
N ASP A 637 -55.16 -13.06 -22.88
CA ASP A 637 -54.74 -14.17 -21.98
C ASP A 637 -53.39 -14.06 -21.19
N GLU A 638 -52.86 -12.87 -20.87
CA GLU A 638 -51.67 -12.71 -19.98
C GLU A 638 -51.99 -12.10 -18.59
N GLU A 639 -51.23 -12.45 -17.54
CA GLU A 639 -51.39 -11.97 -16.14
C GLU A 639 -50.55 -10.69 -15.91
N PHE A 640 -51.10 -9.68 -15.21
CA PHE A 640 -50.45 -8.36 -15.00
C PHE A 640 -50.64 -7.87 -13.55
N ALA A 641 -49.71 -7.08 -13.01
CA ALA A 641 -49.75 -6.58 -11.62
C ALA A 641 -50.18 -5.10 -11.47
N THR A 642 -49.53 -4.21 -12.21
CA THR A 642 -49.88 -2.79 -12.45
C THR A 642 -49.42 -2.45 -13.85
N THR A 643 -50.10 -1.54 -14.55
CA THR A 643 -49.67 -1.15 -15.90
C THR A 643 -49.53 0.36 -15.98
N LEU A 644 -48.54 0.85 -16.72
CA LEU A 644 -48.37 2.29 -17.03
C LEU A 644 -48.06 2.46 -18.51
N THR A 645 -48.73 3.42 -19.16
CA THR A 645 -48.49 3.80 -20.55
C THR A 645 -47.91 5.18 -20.66
N ARG A 646 -46.90 5.34 -21.50
CA ARG A 646 -46.50 6.66 -22.00
C ARG A 646 -46.18 6.59 -23.49
N GLY A 647 -47.20 6.84 -24.31
CA GLY A 647 -47.14 6.61 -25.76
C GLY A 647 -47.45 5.16 -26.10
N ASP A 648 -46.64 4.57 -26.98
CA ASP A 648 -46.83 3.20 -27.48
C ASP A 648 -46.13 2.12 -26.61
N LEU A 649 -45.61 2.48 -25.44
CA LEU A 649 -44.94 1.55 -24.54
C LEU A 649 -45.83 1.24 -23.34
N LEU A 650 -45.93 -0.04 -23.02
CA LEU A 650 -46.68 -0.57 -21.88
C LEU A 650 -45.72 -1.27 -20.93
N LEU A 651 -45.77 -0.87 -19.66
CA LEU A 651 -44.96 -1.43 -18.57
C LEU A 651 -45.81 -2.35 -17.72
N ALA A 652 -45.35 -3.56 -17.41
CA ALA A 652 -46.03 -4.47 -16.49
C ALA A 652 -45.04 -5.22 -15.59
N PRO A 653 -45.09 -5.04 -14.26
CA PRO A 653 -44.39 -5.93 -13.35
C PRO A 653 -45.10 -7.28 -13.32
N TYR A 654 -44.30 -8.33 -13.31
CA TYR A 654 -44.75 -9.70 -13.15
C TYR A 654 -44.60 -10.07 -11.68
N LEU A 655 -45.72 -10.38 -11.01
CA LEU A 655 -45.69 -10.85 -9.63
C LEU A 655 -44.77 -12.09 -9.55
N ASP A 656 -43.62 -11.94 -8.91
CA ASP A 656 -42.56 -12.95 -8.70
C ASP A 656 -41.61 -13.26 -9.89
N GLN A 657 -41.63 -12.56 -11.05
CA GLN A 657 -40.75 -12.87 -12.20
C GLN A 657 -40.25 -11.65 -13.03
N GLY A 658 -39.96 -10.52 -12.39
CA GLY A 658 -39.37 -9.35 -13.06
C GLY A 658 -40.34 -8.37 -13.70
N LEU A 659 -39.88 -7.67 -14.74
CA LEU A 659 -40.55 -6.55 -15.39
C LEU A 659 -40.63 -6.75 -16.90
N LEU A 660 -41.83 -6.63 -17.47
CA LEU A 660 -42.06 -6.70 -18.91
C LEU A 660 -42.34 -5.30 -19.46
N ILE A 661 -41.61 -4.89 -20.50
CA ILE A 661 -41.90 -3.69 -21.29
C ILE A 661 -42.25 -4.11 -22.70
N HIS A 662 -43.43 -3.74 -23.16
CA HIS A 662 -43.85 -4.00 -24.52
C HIS A 662 -43.90 -2.73 -25.35
N ASP A 663 -43.22 -2.77 -26.49
CA ASP A 663 -43.26 -1.76 -27.53
C ASP A 663 -44.34 -2.12 -28.56
N HIS A 664 -45.48 -1.43 -28.44
CA HIS A 664 -46.64 -1.64 -29.29
C HIS A 664 -46.38 -1.26 -30.75
N LEU A 665 -45.51 -0.27 -31.04
CA LEU A 665 -45.20 0.10 -32.43
C LEU A 665 -44.45 -1.00 -33.17
N ASN A 666 -43.53 -1.65 -32.45
CA ASN A 666 -42.63 -2.63 -33.03
C ASN A 666 -43.07 -4.08 -32.77
N ASP A 667 -44.06 -4.30 -31.89
CA ASP A 667 -44.53 -5.61 -31.46
C ASP A 667 -43.37 -6.43 -30.86
N VAL A 668 -42.66 -5.83 -29.91
CA VAL A 668 -41.47 -6.39 -29.24
C VAL A 668 -41.59 -6.28 -27.73
N ASP A 669 -41.26 -7.38 -27.06
CA ASP A 669 -41.18 -7.46 -25.60
C ASP A 669 -39.73 -7.36 -25.12
N TYR A 670 -39.52 -6.60 -24.05
CA TYR A 670 -38.27 -6.48 -23.32
C TYR A 670 -38.50 -6.96 -21.88
N GLU A 671 -37.83 -8.05 -21.51
CA GLU A 671 -37.80 -8.56 -20.13
C GLU A 671 -36.63 -7.90 -19.39
N LEU A 672 -36.93 -7.21 -18.30
CA LEU A 672 -36.00 -6.59 -17.37
C LEU A 672 -36.18 -7.21 -15.98
N LEU A 673 -35.16 -7.10 -15.12
CA LEU A 673 -35.25 -7.54 -13.71
C LEU A 673 -35.75 -8.98 -13.54
N SER A 674 -35.41 -9.89 -14.46
CA SER A 674 -36.03 -11.22 -14.58
C SER A 674 -35.90 -12.12 -13.35
N ASP A 675 -34.92 -11.83 -12.49
CA ASP A 675 -34.64 -12.57 -11.27
C ASP A 675 -35.19 -11.88 -10.01
N GLU A 676 -35.71 -10.65 -10.14
CA GLU A 676 -36.21 -9.84 -9.04
C GLU A 676 -37.73 -9.87 -8.93
N LYS A 677 -38.24 -9.68 -7.70
CA LYS A 677 -39.67 -9.50 -7.48
C LYS A 677 -40.02 -8.02 -7.52
N VAL A 678 -40.66 -7.59 -8.59
CA VAL A 678 -41.03 -6.18 -8.79
C VAL A 678 -42.37 -5.88 -8.12
N ILE A 679 -42.38 -4.91 -7.22
CA ILE A 679 -43.54 -4.46 -6.45
C ILE A 679 -44.31 -3.37 -7.22
N TYR A 680 -43.59 -2.41 -7.77
CA TYR A 680 -44.15 -1.28 -8.52
C TYR A 680 -43.11 -0.81 -9.54
N ALA A 681 -43.53 -0.26 -10.68
CA ALA A 681 -42.61 0.39 -11.60
C ALA A 681 -43.28 1.53 -12.37
N ASP A 682 -42.52 2.53 -12.78
CA ASP A 682 -42.92 3.63 -13.68
C ASP A 682 -41.92 3.81 -14.83
N TYR A 683 -42.38 4.39 -15.92
CA TYR A 683 -41.64 4.52 -17.18
C TYR A 683 -41.66 5.96 -17.71
N ALA A 684 -40.49 6.43 -18.13
CA ALA A 684 -40.32 7.64 -18.92
C ALA A 684 -39.44 7.40 -20.14
N ALA A 685 -39.68 8.18 -21.20
CA ALA A 685 -38.84 8.19 -22.39
C ALA A 685 -38.33 9.61 -22.64
N TYR A 686 -37.06 9.74 -23.01
CA TYR A 686 -36.49 10.99 -23.48
C TYR A 686 -35.58 10.74 -24.68
N GLY A 687 -36.03 11.19 -25.86
CA GLY A 687 -35.30 10.90 -27.10
C GLY A 687 -35.31 9.39 -27.41
N PRO A 688 -34.15 8.77 -27.68
CA PRO A 688 -34.04 7.32 -27.88
C PRO A 688 -33.96 6.52 -26.57
N ASP A 689 -33.72 7.20 -25.45
CA ASP A 689 -33.44 6.54 -24.17
C ASP A 689 -34.73 6.36 -23.35
N SER A 690 -34.77 5.21 -22.69
CA SER A 690 -35.82 4.74 -21.81
C SER A 690 -35.32 4.80 -20.38
N TYR A 691 -36.21 5.15 -19.46
CA TYR A 691 -35.94 5.28 -18.04
C TYR A 691 -37.03 4.55 -17.27
N VAL A 692 -36.62 3.63 -16.42
CA VAL A 692 -37.50 2.75 -15.66
C VAL A 692 -37.17 2.92 -14.19
N ALA A 693 -38.13 3.42 -13.41
CA ALA A 693 -38.04 3.34 -11.96
C ALA A 693 -38.79 2.11 -11.49
N ALA A 694 -38.18 1.27 -10.65
CA ALA A 694 -38.81 0.07 -10.12
C ALA A 694 -38.57 -0.04 -8.61
N ILE A 695 -39.58 -0.51 -7.88
CA ILE A 695 -39.44 -0.98 -6.51
C ILE A 695 -39.35 -2.49 -6.58
N ILE A 696 -38.26 -3.06 -6.09
CA ILE A 696 -38.02 -4.51 -6.05
C ILE A 696 -37.91 -5.00 -4.62
N GLU A 697 -38.19 -6.28 -4.39
CA GLU A 697 -37.86 -6.99 -3.15
C GLU A 697 -36.60 -7.83 -3.39
N ASP A 698 -35.52 -7.54 -2.66
CA ASP A 698 -34.26 -8.28 -2.74
C ASP A 698 -34.49 -9.73 -2.28
N ALA A 699 -34.03 -10.67 -3.11
CA ALA A 699 -34.17 -12.10 -2.86
C ALA A 699 -33.41 -12.60 -1.61
N ASP A 700 -32.35 -11.92 -1.19
CA ASP A 700 -31.43 -12.34 -0.12
C ASP A 700 -31.90 -11.90 1.28
N ASP A 701 -32.46 -10.70 1.44
CA ASP A 701 -32.88 -10.14 2.73
C ASP A 701 -34.36 -9.74 2.83
N SER A 702 -35.11 -9.77 1.71
CA SER A 702 -36.51 -9.33 1.63
C SER A 702 -36.71 -7.85 1.96
N GLU A 703 -35.66 -7.04 1.90
CA GLU A 703 -35.77 -5.58 1.92
C GLU A 703 -36.26 -5.08 0.57
N LEU A 704 -36.91 -3.92 0.57
CA LEU A 704 -37.36 -3.29 -0.66
C LEU A 704 -36.29 -2.31 -1.12
N HIS A 705 -35.99 -2.30 -2.42
CA HIS A 705 -35.00 -1.42 -3.04
C HIS A 705 -35.65 -0.64 -4.17
N VAL A 706 -35.12 0.55 -4.44
CA VAL A 706 -35.58 1.38 -5.56
C VAL A 706 -34.48 1.36 -6.61
N LEU A 707 -34.81 0.86 -7.80
CA LEU A 707 -33.93 0.83 -8.96
C LEU A 707 -34.32 1.92 -9.95
N LEU A 708 -33.31 2.56 -10.54
CA LEU A 708 -33.45 3.33 -11.77
C LEU A 708 -32.59 2.69 -12.86
N LEU A 709 -33.25 2.20 -13.90
CA LEU A 709 -32.62 1.68 -15.12
C LEU A 709 -32.71 2.72 -16.22
N TRP A 710 -31.65 2.94 -16.99
CA TRP A 710 -31.72 3.81 -18.17
C TRP A 710 -30.88 3.34 -19.35
N GLY A 711 -31.30 3.74 -20.55
CA GLY A 711 -30.61 3.44 -21.81
C GLY A 711 -31.57 3.09 -22.93
N THR A 712 -31.04 2.56 -24.04
CA THR A 712 -31.87 2.13 -25.17
C THR A 712 -32.42 0.72 -24.92
N LEU A 713 -33.74 0.54 -24.97
CA LEU A 713 -34.37 -0.79 -24.82
C LEU A 713 -33.82 -1.78 -25.86
N GLY A 714 -33.48 -2.98 -25.38
CA GLY A 714 -32.87 -4.05 -26.18
C GLY A 714 -31.35 -4.09 -26.14
N ASP A 715 -30.70 -3.04 -25.63
CA ASP A 715 -29.29 -3.03 -25.26
C ASP A 715 -29.13 -3.30 -23.75
N THR A 716 -27.89 -3.27 -23.26
CA THR A 716 -27.63 -3.26 -21.81
C THR A 716 -28.02 -1.89 -21.25
N LEU A 717 -28.93 -1.89 -20.28
CA LEU A 717 -29.29 -0.69 -19.55
C LEU A 717 -28.27 -0.45 -18.43
N ASP A 718 -27.94 0.81 -18.20
CA ASP A 718 -27.27 1.23 -16.99
C ASP A 718 -28.27 1.15 -15.82
N GLU A 719 -27.77 0.89 -14.62
CA GLU A 719 -28.56 0.62 -13.44
C GLU A 719 -27.95 1.33 -12.24
N VAL A 720 -28.79 1.99 -11.46
CA VAL A 720 -28.45 2.49 -10.13
C VAL A 720 -29.48 1.99 -9.14
N GLU A 721 -28.97 1.49 -8.02
CA GLU A 721 -29.76 1.05 -6.88
C GLU A 721 -29.68 2.09 -5.78
N PHE A 722 -30.85 2.49 -5.28
CA PHE A 722 -30.97 3.39 -4.15
C PHE A 722 -31.28 2.58 -2.89
N PRO A 723 -30.39 2.59 -1.89
CA PRO A 723 -30.67 1.97 -0.60
C PRO A 723 -31.83 2.71 0.08
N VAL A 724 -32.70 1.98 0.75
CA VAL A 724 -33.85 2.55 1.47
C VAL A 724 -33.42 3.03 2.84
N TYR A 725 -33.34 4.35 3.14
CA TYR A 725 -33.26 4.84 4.55
C TYR A 725 -33.65 6.33 4.80
N ARG A 726 -34.20 6.58 6.01
CA ARG A 726 -34.36 7.82 6.81
C ARG A 726 -35.35 8.93 6.38
N GLY A 727 -36.63 8.75 6.74
CA GLY A 727 -37.49 9.90 7.05
C GLY A 727 -37.04 10.61 8.34
N PHE A 728 -37.63 11.76 8.69
CA PHE A 728 -37.38 12.44 9.97
C PHE A 728 -38.63 12.42 10.85
N ASP A 729 -38.48 12.06 12.13
CA ASP A 729 -39.54 12.24 13.12
C ASP A 729 -39.79 13.73 13.40
N THR A 730 -40.85 14.04 14.15
CA THR A 730 -41.21 15.42 14.54
C THR A 730 -40.14 16.19 15.32
N LEU A 731 -39.04 15.54 15.72
CA LEU A 731 -37.90 16.11 16.43
C LEU A 731 -36.63 16.20 15.56
N GLY A 732 -36.70 15.83 14.28
CA GLY A 732 -35.55 15.76 13.38
C GLY A 732 -34.65 14.56 13.66
N SER A 733 -35.16 13.52 14.33
CA SER A 733 -34.46 12.24 14.49
C SER A 733 -34.72 11.39 13.25
N PRO A 734 -33.72 10.67 12.72
CA PRO A 734 -33.97 9.78 11.60
C PRO A 734 -34.91 8.63 12.00
N ILE A 735 -35.96 8.41 11.20
CA ILE A 735 -36.87 7.25 11.24
C ILE A 735 -36.17 6.10 10.53
N THR A 736 -36.20 4.91 11.10
CA THR A 736 -35.30 3.83 10.65
C THR A 736 -35.83 2.93 9.57
N ASP A 737 -37.13 2.77 9.27
CA ASP A 737 -37.52 1.74 8.28
C ASP A 737 -38.81 2.13 7.53
N LEU A 738 -38.68 2.78 6.37
CA LEU A 738 -39.80 3.22 5.54
C LEU A 738 -39.84 2.40 4.26
N ASP A 739 -40.85 1.55 4.11
CA ASP A 739 -41.00 0.65 2.97
C ASP A 739 -41.53 1.46 1.76
N PRO A 740 -40.81 1.53 0.63
CA PRO A 740 -41.31 2.18 -0.58
C PRO A 740 -42.54 1.44 -1.12
N GLU A 741 -43.60 2.19 -1.42
CA GLU A 741 -44.88 1.66 -1.89
C GLU A 741 -45.15 1.96 -3.37
N THR A 742 -44.89 3.19 -3.82
CA THR A 742 -45.09 3.61 -5.21
C THR A 742 -43.97 4.53 -5.64
N CYS A 743 -43.60 4.50 -6.92
CA CYS A 743 -42.60 5.40 -7.49
C CYS A 743 -43.10 6.04 -8.79
N SER A 744 -42.49 7.15 -9.19
CA SER A 744 -42.72 7.77 -10.49
C SER A 744 -41.48 8.43 -11.02
N VAL A 745 -41.25 8.33 -12.33
CA VAL A 745 -40.08 8.88 -13.01
C VAL A 745 -40.47 9.91 -14.08
N PHE A 746 -39.74 11.02 -14.09
CA PHE A 746 -39.86 12.03 -15.13
C PHE A 746 -38.48 12.45 -15.61
N VAL A 747 -38.33 12.59 -16.93
CA VAL A 747 -37.07 12.98 -17.55
C VAL A 747 -37.27 14.16 -18.46
N ASP A 748 -36.36 15.11 -18.39
CA ASP A 748 -36.21 16.17 -19.38
C ASP A 748 -34.77 16.25 -19.91
N LYS A 749 -34.44 17.33 -20.62
CA LYS A 749 -33.19 17.46 -21.38
C LYS A 749 -31.92 17.38 -20.55
N ASP A 750 -31.93 17.75 -19.28
CA ASP A 750 -30.70 17.78 -18.46
C ASP A 750 -30.87 17.00 -17.14
N ARG A 751 -32.01 16.30 -16.93
CA ARG A 751 -32.50 15.99 -15.59
C ARG A 751 -33.37 14.74 -15.53
N ILE A 752 -33.15 13.92 -14.52
CA ILE A 752 -34.03 12.80 -14.14
C ILE A 752 -34.61 13.12 -12.76
N MET A 753 -35.92 12.90 -12.61
CA MET A 753 -36.61 13.08 -11.34
C MET A 753 -37.29 11.78 -10.98
N LEU A 754 -37.05 11.32 -9.75
CA LEU A 754 -37.65 10.12 -9.17
C LEU A 754 -38.46 10.53 -7.95
N ALA A 755 -39.76 10.27 -7.93
CA ALA A 755 -40.64 10.53 -6.80
C ALA A 755 -41.11 9.21 -6.18
N ILE A 756 -41.22 9.13 -4.86
CA ILE A 756 -41.51 7.88 -4.13
C ILE A 756 -42.49 8.18 -3.00
N THR A 757 -43.44 7.27 -2.75
CA THR A 757 -44.17 7.19 -1.47
C THR A 757 -43.69 5.98 -0.68
N GLY A 758 -43.77 6.04 0.63
CA GLY A 758 -43.61 4.85 1.45
C GLY A 758 -44.23 4.98 2.83
N SER A 759 -44.37 3.84 3.49
CA SER A 759 -45.03 3.72 4.79
C SER A 759 -44.14 3.04 5.82
N GLU A 760 -44.34 3.39 7.09
CA GLU A 760 -43.63 2.72 8.19
C GLU A 760 -44.35 1.41 8.57
N THR A 761 -43.60 0.32 8.71
CA THR A 761 -44.14 -0.99 9.14
C THR A 761 -44.84 -0.96 10.51
N ALA A 762 -44.64 0.11 11.31
CA ALA A 762 -45.11 0.23 12.70
C ALA A 762 -46.40 1.07 12.94
N GLN A 763 -47.34 1.16 11.99
CA GLN A 763 -48.77 1.53 12.23
C GLN A 763 -49.08 2.88 12.94
N THR A 764 -48.13 3.79 13.12
CA THR A 764 -48.43 5.15 13.61
C THR A 764 -48.56 6.14 12.44
N PRO A 765 -49.67 6.91 12.32
CA PRO A 765 -49.90 7.90 11.26
C PRO A 765 -48.90 9.07 11.18
N GLU A 766 -47.80 9.02 11.94
CA GLU A 766 -46.86 10.12 12.13
C GLU A 766 -45.55 9.91 11.34
N GLU A 767 -45.41 8.79 10.61
CA GLU A 767 -44.11 8.33 10.07
C GLU A 767 -44.15 7.92 8.57
N ASP A 768 -45.29 8.06 7.86
CA ASP A 768 -45.33 7.83 6.41
C ASP A 768 -44.79 9.03 5.61
N GLY A 769 -44.34 8.77 4.38
CA GLY A 769 -43.51 9.68 3.61
C GLY A 769 -43.89 9.86 2.13
N VAL A 770 -43.64 11.07 1.63
CA VAL A 770 -43.52 11.35 0.19
C VAL A 770 -42.17 12.03 -0.04
N GLY A 771 -41.35 11.49 -0.93
CA GLY A 771 -39.99 11.93 -1.22
C GLY A 771 -39.73 12.02 -2.71
N TRP A 772 -38.62 12.67 -3.09
CA TRP A 772 -38.14 12.70 -4.46
C TRP A 772 -36.63 12.98 -4.50
N VAL A 773 -36.00 12.55 -5.59
CA VAL A 773 -34.60 12.84 -5.92
C VAL A 773 -34.51 13.44 -7.31
N PHE A 774 -33.53 14.32 -7.42
CA PHE A 774 -33.10 14.94 -8.63
C PHE A 774 -31.75 14.35 -9.03
N LEU A 775 -31.61 13.89 -10.27
CA LEU A 775 -30.32 13.51 -10.82
C LEU A 775 -30.02 14.47 -11.97
N SER A 776 -28.93 15.22 -11.82
CA SER A 776 -28.40 16.07 -12.88
C SER A 776 -27.51 15.23 -13.81
N HIS A 777 -27.46 15.60 -15.08
CA HIS A 777 -26.75 14.85 -16.13
C HIS A 777 -25.23 15.07 -16.10
#